data_AF-A0A3B1CAH5-F1
#
_entry.id   AF-A0A3B1CAH5-F1
#
_cell.length_a   1.000
_cell.length_b   1.000
_cell.length_c   1.000
_cell.angle_alpha   90.00
_cell.angle_beta   90.00
_cell.angle_gamma   90.00
#
_symmetry.space_group_name_H-M   'P 1'
#
loop_
_entity.id
_entity.type
_entity.pdbx_description
1 polymer ?
#
loop_
_entity_poly.entity_id
_entity_poly.type
_entity_poly.pdbx_seq_one_letter_code
_entity_poly.pdbx_strand_id
1 'polypeptide(L)'
;MHRKSFFSPLLWVVPVAFSLLLQACPPSVGGRGGACGDTIVVTTFDDRRNSCEVGDCSLYEAILFANFCDNEGFIGNHTIQLSSGVYQSWSYAPYSGMPDSTFGRNSFPTITSNITIDGNGATIRRPYRDIVEEIFVHNYRLFFVAEGASLTINNATLEHGKAWLPQDTLIAIMSPSDRGGAIYNMGTLELNNSTVQDNESRHDGGAIYSSGTLTLRDTVVTGNKAGNLGGAIANSAEQSTTVSGGSFTANMALGGGAIYNSELSEISLSHVSLKANSAAGFGGAIYNNGSLDIQKTSFIGNYARNNPHTFVGERDYHGGAIYSDLLYGATATIQSSTFSDNTADDLGGAIYTRDDGRSAPPGTTILDSTFYQNSSGLDGFAFFVSRGAIFTIKNTIIANSRGADCSSASLIDTAGSENLDSDGTCGFSRTADPNLLELNNNGGQTKNHLPSPGSPAIDTGSECLATDQRDMARPVDGTGDGTVACDIGAVEFQPGESGHGGGGESEPAGSGSTDPTSGDTTTAQPSTPVTPDTVPVAVITFPQDGVTYTADKFDKDANQWYYEVTLQGSGTDAEDGTLSGKSLVWTISPASNNVTVLGSGESLTARLYAPACFGNSYTITLTVTDSDGNVVSTQITVISSLFC
;
A
#
# COMPACT_ATOMS: atom_id res chain seq x y z
N MET A 1 46.25 -53.15 41.43
CA MET A 1 46.23 -54.60 41.06
C MET A 1 44.86 -54.87 40.48
N HIS A 2 44.59 -55.33 39.27
CA HIS A 2 45.38 -55.92 38.19
C HIS A 2 44.83 -55.45 36.84
N ARG A 3 45.76 -55.20 35.90
CA ARG A 3 45.54 -55.19 34.44
C ARG A 3 45.03 -56.55 33.96
N LYS A 4 44.25 -56.59 32.87
CA LYS A 4 44.76 -56.96 31.53
C LYS A 4 43.68 -56.86 30.44
N SER A 5 44.21 -56.61 29.25
CA SER A 5 43.63 -56.08 28.02
C SER A 5 43.68 -57.11 26.89
N PHE A 6 43.14 -56.68 25.73
CA PHE A 6 43.21 -57.25 24.37
C PHE A 6 42.10 -58.28 24.04
N PHE A 7 41.30 -58.18 22.97
CA PHE A 7 41.61 -57.79 21.58
C PHE A 7 40.40 -57.17 20.84
N SER A 8 40.69 -56.24 19.93
CA SER A 8 40.04 -56.07 18.61
C SER A 8 41.18 -56.19 17.57
N PRO A 9 40.98 -56.32 16.23
CA PRO A 9 39.77 -56.09 15.43
C PRO A 9 39.52 -57.16 14.32
N LEU A 10 38.38 -57.11 13.63
CA LEU A 10 38.34 -57.19 12.16
C LEU A 10 37.00 -56.71 11.61
N LEU A 11 37.11 -55.78 10.66
CA LEU A 11 36.12 -55.23 9.72
C LEU A 11 35.00 -56.20 9.35
N TRP A 12 33.75 -55.73 9.32
CA TRP A 12 32.86 -55.71 8.15
C TRP A 12 31.82 -54.60 8.43
N VAL A 13 32.10 -53.38 7.96
CA VAL A 13 31.07 -52.34 7.85
C VAL A 13 30.33 -52.64 6.56
N VAL A 14 29.08 -53.10 6.68
CA VAL A 14 28.11 -53.03 5.59
C VAL A 14 27.34 -51.74 5.82
N PRO A 15 27.45 -50.72 4.94
CA PRO A 15 26.50 -49.62 4.99
C PRO A 15 25.17 -50.14 4.47
N VAL A 16 24.18 -50.25 5.35
CA VAL A 16 22.78 -50.37 4.93
C VAL A 16 22.33 -48.96 4.56
N ALA A 17 22.38 -48.67 3.27
CA ALA A 17 21.64 -47.57 2.67
C ALA A 17 20.51 -48.15 1.81
N PHE A 18 19.42 -47.38 1.75
CA PHE A 18 18.28 -47.48 0.82
C PHE A 18 17.20 -48.55 1.08
N SER A 19 16.05 -48.10 1.58
CA SER A 19 14.94 -47.60 0.75
C SER A 19 13.60 -47.96 1.40
N LEU A 20 12.93 -46.96 2.01
CA LEU A 20 11.49 -47.01 2.22
C LEU A 20 10.89 -45.73 1.61
N LEU A 21 9.90 -45.95 0.75
CA LEU A 21 9.34 -45.01 -0.21
C LEU A 21 8.77 -43.73 0.41
N LEU A 22 9.29 -42.59 -0.03
CA LEU A 22 8.53 -41.43 -0.47
C LEU A 22 9.18 -40.99 -1.77
N GLN A 23 8.45 -41.04 -2.89
CA GLN A 23 8.91 -40.51 -4.18
C GLN A 23 8.97 -38.99 -4.10
N ALA A 24 10.06 -38.47 -3.52
CA ALA A 24 10.54 -37.13 -3.79
C ALA A 24 11.37 -37.23 -5.08
N CYS A 25 11.01 -36.56 -6.16
CA CYS A 25 11.94 -36.46 -7.28
C CYS A 25 12.95 -35.35 -6.97
N PRO A 26 14.23 -35.71 -6.81
CA PRO A 26 15.22 -35.18 -7.76
C PRO A 26 16.30 -36.22 -8.14
N PRO A 27 17.09 -36.03 -9.22
CA PRO A 27 16.77 -35.52 -10.55
C PRO A 27 16.74 -36.66 -11.60
N SER A 28 16.01 -36.47 -12.70
CA SER A 28 16.55 -36.85 -14.01
C SER A 28 16.44 -35.66 -14.94
N VAL A 29 17.28 -34.66 -14.67
CA VAL A 29 17.70 -33.69 -15.70
C VAL A 29 18.32 -34.54 -16.81
N GLY A 30 17.66 -34.62 -17.96
CA GLY A 30 18.17 -35.32 -19.12
C GLY A 30 19.52 -34.72 -19.53
N GLY A 31 20.61 -35.35 -19.12
CA GLY A 31 21.92 -35.23 -19.75
C GLY A 31 22.68 -33.92 -19.53
N ARG A 32 22.89 -33.51 -18.27
CA ARG A 32 24.11 -32.89 -17.68
C ARG A 32 23.71 -32.26 -16.34
N GLY A 33 24.51 -32.47 -15.31
CA GLY A 33 24.17 -32.14 -13.92
C GLY A 33 23.77 -30.68 -13.74
N GLY A 34 22.60 -30.46 -13.13
CA GLY A 34 22.37 -29.25 -12.37
C GLY A 34 22.89 -29.53 -10.96
N ALA A 35 23.93 -28.84 -10.54
CA ALA A 35 24.43 -28.94 -9.18
C ALA A 35 23.52 -28.08 -8.28
N CYS A 36 23.29 -28.51 -7.04
CA CYS A 36 22.67 -27.64 -6.06
C CYS A 36 23.47 -26.32 -5.98
N GLY A 37 22.83 -25.21 -6.35
CA GLY A 37 23.47 -23.92 -6.68
C GLY A 37 23.05 -23.27 -8.01
N ASP A 38 22.08 -23.82 -8.74
CA ASP A 38 21.66 -23.41 -10.09
C ASP A 38 20.36 -22.59 -10.15
N THR A 39 20.10 -22.01 -11.33
CA THR A 39 18.78 -21.50 -11.74
C THR A 39 17.82 -22.67 -12.04
N ILE A 40 16.69 -22.72 -11.33
CA ILE A 40 15.60 -23.68 -11.49
C ILE A 40 14.52 -23.02 -12.37
N VAL A 41 14.33 -23.53 -13.58
CA VAL A 41 13.31 -22.99 -14.50
C VAL A 41 11.97 -23.70 -14.26
N VAL A 42 10.95 -22.93 -13.94
CA VAL A 42 9.57 -23.44 -13.80
C VAL A 42 8.94 -23.54 -15.19
N THR A 43 8.47 -24.73 -15.54
CA THR A 43 7.95 -25.05 -16.90
C THR A 43 6.45 -25.28 -16.93
N THR A 44 5.78 -25.35 -15.78
CA THR A 44 4.31 -25.48 -15.68
C THR A 44 3.71 -24.54 -14.64
N PHE A 45 2.49 -24.08 -14.91
CA PHE A 45 1.71 -23.19 -14.05
C PHE A 45 0.90 -23.91 -12.97
N ASP A 46 0.72 -25.22 -13.12
CA ASP A 46 -0.23 -26.05 -12.38
C ASP A 46 0.44 -27.32 -11.86
N ASP A 47 0.28 -27.58 -10.57
CA ASP A 47 0.82 -28.73 -9.84
C ASP A 47 -0.16 -29.92 -9.74
N ARG A 48 -1.38 -29.82 -10.31
CA ARG A 48 -2.37 -30.93 -10.31
C ARG A 48 -1.89 -32.18 -11.03
N ARG A 49 -0.96 -32.03 -11.98
CA ARG A 49 -0.30 -33.15 -12.62
C ARG A 49 0.83 -33.61 -11.71
N ASN A 50 0.48 -34.41 -10.70
CA ASN A 50 1.43 -35.03 -9.76
C ASN A 50 2.29 -36.13 -10.42
N SER A 51 2.62 -35.98 -11.71
CA SER A 51 3.51 -36.85 -12.47
C SER A 51 4.78 -36.08 -12.73
N CYS A 52 5.84 -36.40 -11.97
CA CYS A 52 7.18 -35.86 -12.19
C CYS A 52 7.70 -36.32 -13.56
N GLU A 53 7.32 -35.62 -14.63
CA GLU A 53 7.82 -35.82 -15.98
C GLU A 53 9.02 -34.90 -16.22
N VAL A 54 10.01 -35.37 -16.96
CA VAL A 54 11.17 -34.56 -17.33
C VAL A 54 10.69 -33.37 -18.18
N GLY A 55 10.79 -32.16 -17.65
CA GLY A 55 10.31 -30.94 -18.29
C GLY A 55 8.95 -30.42 -17.77
N ASP A 56 8.37 -31.02 -16.73
CA ASP A 56 7.16 -30.55 -16.04
C ASP A 56 7.53 -30.20 -14.58
N CYS A 57 8.10 -29.01 -14.37
CA CYS A 57 8.52 -28.49 -13.06
C CYS A 57 7.61 -27.33 -12.66
N SER A 58 6.80 -27.54 -11.62
CA SER A 58 5.94 -26.51 -11.03
C SER A 58 6.70 -25.64 -10.03
N LEU A 59 6.14 -24.47 -9.68
CA LEU A 59 6.70 -23.62 -8.62
C LEU A 59 6.77 -24.35 -7.27
N TYR A 60 5.78 -25.21 -6.99
CA TYR A 60 5.76 -26.03 -5.78
C TYR A 60 6.99 -26.97 -5.72
N GLU A 61 7.26 -27.70 -6.81
CA GLU A 61 8.40 -28.61 -6.91
C GLU A 61 9.74 -27.87 -6.91
N ALA A 62 9.82 -26.71 -7.57
CA ALA A 62 11.02 -25.90 -7.59
C ALA A 62 11.44 -25.46 -6.17
N ILE A 63 10.48 -25.06 -5.34
CA ILE A 63 10.73 -24.70 -3.93
C ILE A 63 11.18 -25.93 -3.12
N LEU A 64 10.52 -27.09 -3.30
CA LEU A 64 10.96 -28.33 -2.64
C LEU A 64 12.38 -28.71 -3.01
N PHE A 65 12.74 -28.58 -4.28
CA PHE A 65 14.09 -28.90 -4.76
C PHE A 65 15.15 -27.95 -4.17
N ALA A 66 14.88 -26.64 -4.15
CA ALA A 66 15.77 -25.65 -3.52
C ALA A 66 16.00 -25.96 -2.03
N ASN A 67 14.91 -26.22 -1.29
CA ASN A 67 15.01 -26.60 0.13
C ASN A 67 15.76 -27.92 0.35
N PHE A 68 15.59 -28.91 -0.54
CA PHE A 68 16.28 -30.19 -0.45
C PHE A 68 17.81 -30.03 -0.64
N CYS A 69 18.22 -29.19 -1.59
CA CYS A 69 19.63 -28.95 -1.89
C CYS A 69 20.44 -28.45 -0.68
N ASP A 70 19.89 -27.51 0.09
CA ASP A 70 20.55 -26.99 1.30
C ASP A 70 20.69 -28.08 2.38
N ASN A 71 19.67 -28.95 2.54
CA ASN A 71 19.71 -30.05 3.51
C ASN A 71 20.78 -31.11 3.19
N GLU A 72 21.13 -31.28 1.91
CA GLU A 72 22.22 -32.16 1.47
C GLU A 72 23.62 -31.51 1.58
N GLY A 73 23.72 -30.32 2.19
CA GLY A 73 24.98 -29.62 2.44
C GLY A 73 25.46 -28.75 1.29
N PHE A 74 24.63 -28.54 0.26
CA PHE A 74 24.91 -27.63 -0.85
C PHE A 74 24.30 -26.25 -0.56
N ILE A 75 24.85 -25.58 0.46
CA ILE A 75 24.41 -24.26 0.90
C ILE A 75 24.67 -23.26 -0.25
N GLY A 76 23.60 -22.67 -0.80
CA GLY A 76 23.69 -21.70 -1.88
C GLY A 76 22.41 -20.91 -2.07
N ASN A 77 22.48 -19.82 -2.83
CA ASN A 77 21.30 -19.04 -3.20
C ASN A 77 20.66 -19.67 -4.44
N HIS A 78 19.48 -20.26 -4.29
CA HIS A 78 18.74 -20.89 -5.40
C HIS A 78 17.91 -19.85 -6.13
N THR A 79 17.99 -19.78 -7.45
CA THR A 79 17.16 -18.86 -8.25
C THR A 79 16.08 -19.65 -8.98
N ILE A 80 14.81 -19.38 -8.70
CA ILE A 80 13.65 -19.95 -9.40
C ILE A 80 13.19 -18.95 -10.46
N GLN A 81 13.22 -19.34 -11.72
CA GLN A 81 12.83 -18.49 -12.85
C GLN A 81 11.42 -18.84 -13.32
N LEU A 82 10.55 -17.84 -13.32
CA LEU A 82 9.19 -17.94 -13.83
C LEU A 82 9.08 -17.37 -15.25
N SER A 83 8.13 -17.90 -16.01
CA SER A 83 7.61 -17.22 -17.19
C SER A 83 6.38 -16.41 -16.79
N SER A 84 6.07 -15.34 -17.51
CA SER A 84 4.82 -14.61 -17.29
C SER A 84 3.62 -15.56 -17.35
N GLY A 85 2.74 -15.50 -16.37
CA GLY A 85 1.57 -16.37 -16.28
C GLY A 85 1.06 -16.48 -14.84
N VAL A 86 0.11 -17.39 -14.62
CA VAL A 86 -0.59 -17.51 -13.34
C VAL A 86 -0.22 -18.83 -12.68
N TYR A 87 0.53 -18.77 -11.58
CA TYR A 87 0.97 -19.92 -10.81
C TYR A 87 0.04 -20.15 -9.62
N GLN A 88 -0.47 -21.38 -9.51
CA GLN A 88 -1.35 -21.80 -8.44
C GLN A 88 -0.88 -23.15 -7.91
N SER A 89 -0.96 -23.33 -6.59
CA SER A 89 -0.82 -24.65 -5.97
C SER A 89 -2.21 -25.17 -5.60
N TRP A 90 -2.57 -26.28 -6.23
CA TRP A 90 -3.77 -27.08 -6.03
C TRP A 90 -3.48 -28.36 -5.25
N SER A 91 -2.25 -28.53 -4.75
CA SER A 91 -1.84 -29.65 -3.90
C SER A 91 -2.83 -29.85 -2.74
N TYR A 92 -3.84 -30.66 -3.02
CA TYR A 92 -4.89 -31.08 -2.11
C TYR A 92 -4.21 -32.01 -1.11
N ALA A 93 -3.73 -31.47 0.01
CA ALA A 93 -3.17 -32.26 1.09
C ALA A 93 -4.15 -32.38 2.28
N PRO A 94 -5.32 -33.03 2.15
CA PRO A 94 -5.84 -33.76 3.28
C PRO A 94 -5.03 -35.04 3.37
N TYR A 95 -4.28 -35.18 4.45
CA TYR A 95 -3.48 -36.35 4.83
C TYR A 95 -2.08 -36.47 4.21
N SER A 96 -1.10 -36.42 5.12
CA SER A 96 0.32 -36.77 4.97
C SER A 96 1.26 -35.72 4.35
N GLY A 97 1.50 -34.65 5.11
CA GLY A 97 2.62 -33.71 4.89
C GLY A 97 2.53 -32.44 5.71
N MET A 98 1.91 -32.54 6.90
CA MET A 98 1.58 -31.52 7.91
C MET A 98 1.30 -30.07 7.44
N PRO A 99 0.07 -29.53 7.65
CA PRO A 99 -0.05 -28.14 8.06
C PRO A 99 0.89 -27.87 9.22
N ASP A 100 1.61 -26.75 9.22
CA ASP A 100 2.16 -26.28 10.48
C ASP A 100 0.96 -25.92 11.36
N SER A 101 0.60 -26.82 12.29
CA SER A 101 -0.52 -26.59 13.21
C SER A 101 -0.34 -25.33 14.05
N THR A 102 0.87 -24.78 14.08
CA THR A 102 1.25 -23.57 14.81
C THR A 102 1.04 -22.31 13.96
N PHE A 103 1.47 -22.32 12.70
CA PHE A 103 1.51 -21.13 11.83
C PHE A 103 0.49 -21.13 10.67
N GLY A 104 -0.35 -22.15 10.59
CA GLY A 104 -1.43 -22.24 9.60
C GLY A 104 -1.00 -22.90 8.29
N ARG A 105 -1.92 -22.90 7.32
CA ARG A 105 -1.76 -23.61 6.04
C ARG A 105 -1.24 -22.68 4.96
N ASN A 106 -0.25 -23.12 4.19
CA ASN A 106 0.32 -22.38 3.06
C ASN A 106 0.02 -23.10 1.74
N SER A 107 -0.04 -22.35 0.64
CA SER A 107 -0.25 -22.84 -0.72
C SER A 107 1.03 -23.49 -1.25
N PHE A 108 2.18 -22.86 -0.99
CA PHE A 108 3.49 -23.39 -1.37
C PHE A 108 4.24 -23.95 -0.15
N PRO A 109 5.27 -24.81 -0.37
CA PRO A 109 6.08 -25.32 0.72
C PRO A 109 6.71 -24.18 1.52
N THR A 110 6.92 -24.39 2.82
CA THR A 110 7.67 -23.46 3.66
C THR A 110 9.05 -23.21 3.06
N ILE A 111 9.47 -21.96 3.03
CA ILE A 111 10.83 -21.57 2.62
C ILE A 111 11.76 -21.83 3.80
N THR A 112 12.72 -22.75 3.62
CA THR A 112 13.71 -23.13 4.64
C THR A 112 15.16 -22.89 4.18
N SER A 113 15.33 -22.36 2.97
CA SER A 113 16.60 -22.09 2.30
C SER A 113 16.64 -20.66 1.77
N ASN A 114 17.76 -20.26 1.17
CA ASN A 114 17.87 -18.97 0.48
C ASN A 114 17.35 -19.08 -0.95
N ILE A 115 16.14 -18.56 -1.20
CA ILE A 115 15.45 -18.65 -2.49
C ILE A 115 15.22 -17.26 -3.07
N THR A 116 15.61 -17.06 -4.33
CA THR A 116 15.19 -15.93 -5.15
C THR A 116 14.20 -16.40 -6.21
N ILE A 117 13.01 -15.80 -6.27
CA ILE A 117 12.03 -16.02 -7.34
C ILE A 117 12.12 -14.83 -8.30
N ASP A 118 12.57 -15.09 -9.53
CA ASP A 118 12.48 -14.15 -10.64
C ASP A 118 11.12 -14.32 -11.34
N GLY A 119 10.19 -13.42 -11.03
CA GLY A 119 8.79 -13.53 -11.38
C GLY A 119 8.48 -13.25 -12.84
N ASN A 120 9.26 -12.42 -13.53
CA ASN A 120 9.02 -12.06 -14.94
C ASN A 120 7.55 -11.67 -15.24
N GLY A 121 6.93 -10.88 -14.36
CA GLY A 121 5.54 -10.45 -14.45
C GLY A 121 4.50 -11.53 -14.12
N ALA A 122 4.91 -12.63 -13.48
CA ALA A 122 4.02 -13.70 -13.09
C ALA A 122 3.09 -13.30 -11.93
N THR A 123 1.87 -13.84 -11.94
CA THR A 123 0.93 -13.80 -10.83
C THR A 123 1.01 -15.12 -10.07
N ILE A 124 1.30 -15.06 -8.77
CA ILE A 124 1.26 -16.18 -7.85
C ILE A 124 0.04 -15.99 -6.96
N ARG A 125 -0.90 -16.92 -7.02
CA ARG A 125 -2.17 -16.76 -6.32
C ARG A 125 -2.72 -18.04 -5.74
N ARG A 126 -3.56 -17.88 -4.73
CA ARG A 126 -4.39 -18.96 -4.22
C ARG A 126 -5.40 -19.37 -5.30
N PRO A 127 -5.66 -20.67 -5.52
CA PRO A 127 -6.72 -21.09 -6.42
C PRO A 127 -8.08 -20.60 -5.91
N TYR A 128 -8.80 -19.86 -6.76
CA TYR A 128 -10.13 -19.34 -6.50
C TYR A 128 -11.15 -20.15 -7.33
N ARG A 129 -12.13 -20.77 -6.67
CA ARG A 129 -13.31 -21.37 -7.31
C ARG A 129 -14.55 -20.66 -6.78
N ASP A 130 -15.39 -20.15 -7.67
CA ASP A 130 -16.72 -19.55 -7.40
C ASP A 130 -17.76 -20.54 -6.85
N ILE A 131 -17.36 -21.70 -6.36
CA ILE A 131 -18.30 -22.74 -5.94
C ILE A 131 -18.57 -22.59 -4.45
N VAL A 132 -19.80 -22.19 -4.15
CA VAL A 132 -20.39 -21.89 -2.84
C VAL A 132 -20.29 -23.05 -1.82
N GLU A 133 -19.75 -24.21 -2.19
CA GLU A 133 -19.69 -25.41 -1.34
C GLU A 133 -18.32 -25.65 -0.66
N GLU A 134 -17.27 -24.88 -0.96
CA GLU A 134 -15.90 -25.13 -0.43
C GLU A 134 -15.27 -23.95 0.33
N ILE A 135 -16.10 -23.11 0.97
CA ILE A 135 -15.73 -21.85 1.65
C ILE A 135 -14.64 -22.04 2.74
N PHE A 136 -14.45 -23.26 3.25
CA PHE A 136 -13.61 -23.53 4.44
C PHE A 136 -12.37 -24.40 4.20
N VAL A 137 -12.34 -25.12 3.08
CA VAL A 137 -11.22 -26.02 2.77
C VAL A 137 -10.05 -25.27 2.12
N HIS A 138 -10.26 -24.09 1.53
CA HIS A 138 -9.26 -23.39 0.73
C HIS A 138 -8.69 -22.08 1.31
N ASN A 139 -8.82 -21.83 2.62
CA ASN A 139 -8.11 -20.69 3.23
C ASN A 139 -6.65 -21.07 3.47
N TYR A 140 -5.78 -20.49 2.64
CA TYR A 140 -4.35 -20.70 2.63
C TYR A 140 -3.62 -19.38 2.41
N ARG A 141 -2.56 -19.19 3.17
CA ARG A 141 -1.51 -18.22 2.86
C ARG A 141 -0.73 -18.65 1.62
N LEU A 142 -0.05 -17.76 0.90
CA LEU A 142 0.80 -18.18 -0.22
C LEU A 142 2.11 -18.80 0.29
N PHE A 143 2.88 -18.03 1.08
CA PHE A 143 4.21 -18.41 1.55
C PHE A 143 4.39 -18.26 3.06
N PHE A 144 5.23 -19.12 3.62
CA PHE A 144 5.80 -18.96 4.96
C PHE A 144 7.32 -19.02 4.86
N VAL A 145 8.00 -18.01 5.40
CA VAL A 145 9.46 -17.94 5.44
C VAL A 145 9.92 -18.29 6.85
N ALA A 146 10.61 -19.42 6.99
CA ALA A 146 11.09 -19.88 8.29
C ALA A 146 12.23 -19.01 8.82
N GLU A 147 12.45 -19.08 10.14
CA GLU A 147 13.59 -18.44 10.79
C GLU A 147 14.91 -18.93 10.18
N GLY A 148 15.82 -18.00 9.89
CA GLY A 148 17.11 -18.29 9.24
C GLY A 148 17.06 -18.52 7.72
N ALA A 149 15.87 -18.56 7.11
CA ALA A 149 15.69 -18.64 5.66
C ALA A 149 15.55 -17.26 5.02
N SER A 150 15.75 -17.17 3.70
CA SER A 150 15.57 -15.94 2.93
C SER A 150 14.73 -16.17 1.69
N LEU A 151 13.75 -15.30 1.46
CA LEU A 151 12.95 -15.26 0.25
C LEU A 151 13.06 -13.88 -0.40
N THR A 152 13.59 -13.84 -1.63
CA THR A 152 13.54 -12.64 -2.49
C THR A 152 12.56 -12.91 -3.62
N ILE A 153 11.62 -12.00 -3.88
CA ILE A 153 10.69 -12.08 -5.02
C ILE A 153 10.85 -10.80 -5.85
N ASN A 154 11.17 -10.98 -7.13
CA ASN A 154 11.34 -9.90 -8.08
C ASN A 154 10.23 -9.95 -9.13
N ASN A 155 9.62 -8.81 -9.48
CA ASN A 155 8.72 -8.69 -10.62
C ASN A 155 7.59 -9.73 -10.64
N ALA A 156 6.86 -9.87 -9.52
CA ALA A 156 5.71 -10.77 -9.42
C ALA A 156 4.52 -10.10 -8.73
N THR A 157 3.31 -10.59 -9.01
CA THR A 157 2.08 -10.24 -8.30
C THR A 157 1.69 -11.37 -7.34
N LEU A 158 1.49 -11.05 -6.07
CA LEU A 158 1.01 -11.96 -5.03
C LEU A 158 -0.41 -11.60 -4.65
N GLU A 159 -1.37 -12.48 -4.93
CA GLU A 159 -2.79 -12.16 -4.71
C GLU A 159 -3.64 -13.28 -4.13
N HIS A 160 -4.77 -12.88 -3.55
CA HIS A 160 -5.84 -13.75 -3.06
C HIS A 160 -5.43 -14.73 -1.96
N GLY A 161 -4.27 -14.55 -1.33
CA GLY A 161 -3.88 -15.26 -0.12
C GLY A 161 -4.87 -14.99 1.02
N LYS A 162 -5.21 -16.03 1.79
CA LYS A 162 -6.24 -15.95 2.83
C LYS A 162 -5.86 -16.72 4.09
N ALA A 163 -5.41 -16.01 5.13
CA ALA A 163 -5.11 -16.57 6.45
C ALA A 163 -6.34 -16.46 7.36
N TRP A 164 -7.25 -17.42 7.24
CA TRP A 164 -8.49 -17.44 8.01
C TRP A 164 -8.91 -18.89 8.32
N LEU A 165 -8.68 -19.36 9.56
CA LEU A 165 -9.24 -20.62 10.01
C LEU A 165 -10.63 -20.42 10.66
N PRO A 166 -11.67 -21.19 10.28
CA PRO A 166 -12.95 -21.16 10.98
C PRO A 166 -12.80 -21.70 12.41
N GLN A 167 -13.38 -20.98 13.37
CA GLN A 167 -13.36 -21.32 14.79
C GLN A 167 -14.00 -22.68 15.06
N ASP A 168 -13.19 -23.66 15.46
CA ASP A 168 -13.65 -24.81 16.26
C ASP A 168 -12.74 -25.11 17.46
N THR A 169 -11.82 -24.20 17.78
CA THR A 169 -11.07 -24.25 19.04
C THR A 169 -11.30 -22.95 19.81
N LEU A 170 -11.84 -23.09 21.02
CA LEU A 170 -11.94 -22.08 22.09
C LEU A 170 -10.59 -21.46 22.52
N ILE A 171 -9.53 -21.66 21.72
CA ILE A 171 -8.16 -21.18 21.91
C ILE A 171 -7.82 -20.10 20.85
N ALA A 172 -8.75 -19.72 19.96
CA ALA A 172 -8.55 -18.77 18.86
C ALA A 172 -8.48 -17.28 19.28
N ILE A 173 -7.95 -17.00 20.47
CA ILE A 173 -7.45 -15.68 20.84
C ILE A 173 -5.93 -15.79 20.72
N MET A 174 -5.36 -15.22 19.66
CA MET A 174 -3.92 -15.12 19.37
C MET A 174 -3.21 -16.31 18.66
N SER A 175 -3.86 -17.02 17.72
CA SER A 175 -3.13 -18.04 16.93
C SER A 175 -2.27 -17.40 15.82
N PRO A 176 -0.98 -17.77 15.68
CA PRO A 176 -0.15 -17.33 14.56
C PRO A 176 -0.70 -17.75 13.17
N SER A 177 -1.62 -18.71 13.14
CA SER A 177 -2.22 -19.25 11.91
C SER A 177 -3.10 -18.28 11.11
N ASP A 178 -3.55 -17.19 11.73
CA ASP A 178 -4.49 -16.22 11.15
C ASP A 178 -3.82 -14.90 10.70
N ARG A 179 -2.50 -14.89 10.52
CA ARG A 179 -1.69 -13.69 10.20
C ARG A 179 -1.06 -13.75 8.81
N GLY A 180 -0.83 -12.63 8.12
CA GLY A 180 -0.13 -12.62 6.84
C GLY A 180 -0.92 -13.31 5.74
N GLY A 181 -1.88 -12.64 5.10
CA GLY A 181 -2.72 -13.27 4.08
C GLY A 181 -1.92 -13.82 2.88
N ALA A 182 -0.94 -13.07 2.39
CA ALA A 182 0.01 -13.53 1.38
C ALA A 182 1.22 -14.24 2.00
N ILE A 183 1.89 -13.58 2.95
CA ILE A 183 3.18 -14.04 3.50
C ILE A 183 3.24 -13.87 5.01
N TYR A 184 3.78 -14.87 5.69
CA TYR A 184 4.22 -14.81 7.07
C TYR A 184 5.74 -15.01 7.04
N ASN A 185 6.46 -13.99 7.49
CA ASN A 185 7.90 -13.96 7.50
C ASN A 185 8.48 -14.08 8.92
N MET A 186 9.25 -15.13 9.20
CA MET A 186 10.12 -15.24 10.38
C MET A 186 11.61 -15.13 10.04
N GLY A 187 11.96 -15.13 8.74
CA GLY A 187 13.32 -15.03 8.24
C GLY A 187 13.59 -13.66 7.61
N THR A 188 14.17 -13.66 6.42
CA THR A 188 14.38 -12.45 5.62
C THR A 188 13.49 -12.47 4.38
N LEU A 189 12.65 -11.46 4.20
CA LEU A 189 11.81 -11.29 3.03
C LEU A 189 12.19 -10.00 2.28
N GLU A 190 12.44 -10.13 0.99
CA GLU A 190 12.64 -9.01 0.08
C GLU A 190 11.66 -9.08 -1.09
N LEU A 191 10.93 -7.98 -1.35
CA LEU A 191 10.06 -7.82 -2.50
C LEU A 191 10.55 -6.65 -3.33
N ASN A 192 10.85 -6.90 -4.61
CA ASN A 192 11.37 -5.91 -5.54
C ASN A 192 10.47 -5.78 -6.76
N ASN A 193 10.07 -4.56 -7.10
CA ASN A 193 9.23 -4.25 -8.27
C ASN A 193 8.03 -5.21 -8.37
N SER A 194 7.39 -5.48 -7.23
CA SER A 194 6.37 -6.51 -7.10
C SER A 194 5.05 -5.90 -6.68
N THR A 195 3.95 -6.65 -6.84
CA THR A 195 2.63 -6.25 -6.38
C THR A 195 2.11 -7.25 -5.35
N VAL A 196 1.55 -6.78 -4.24
CA VAL A 196 0.89 -7.62 -3.24
C VAL A 196 -0.53 -7.10 -3.04
N GLN A 197 -1.52 -7.82 -3.55
CA GLN A 197 -2.88 -7.32 -3.65
C GLN A 197 -3.97 -8.30 -3.23
N ASP A 198 -5.08 -7.75 -2.73
CA ASP A 198 -6.31 -8.51 -2.49
C ASP A 198 -6.10 -9.74 -1.57
N ASN A 199 -5.19 -9.61 -0.60
CA ASN A 199 -4.93 -10.63 0.41
C ASN A 199 -5.67 -10.30 1.71
N GLU A 200 -6.10 -11.36 2.42
CA GLU A 200 -6.90 -11.21 3.64
C GLU A 200 -6.32 -12.03 4.79
N SER A 201 -6.21 -11.43 5.97
CA SER A 201 -5.95 -12.14 7.22
C SER A 201 -7.03 -11.86 8.24
N ARG A 202 -7.37 -12.86 9.06
CA ARG A 202 -8.35 -12.69 10.14
C ARG A 202 -7.78 -11.85 11.30
N HIS A 203 -6.46 -11.86 11.49
CA HIS A 203 -5.80 -11.15 12.59
C HIS A 203 -4.91 -10.01 12.08
N ASP A 204 -3.59 -10.19 12.00
CA ASP A 204 -2.67 -9.10 11.63
C ASP A 204 -2.02 -9.32 10.26
N GLY A 205 -1.63 -8.24 9.59
CA GLY A 205 -0.91 -8.29 8.32
C GLY A 205 -1.77 -8.87 7.22
N GLY A 206 -2.70 -8.07 6.67
CA GLY A 206 -3.62 -8.56 5.64
C GLY A 206 -2.87 -9.09 4.41
N ALA A 207 -1.77 -8.44 4.05
CA ALA A 207 -0.81 -8.95 3.09
C ALA A 207 0.32 -9.74 3.78
N ILE A 208 1.09 -9.05 4.62
CA ILE A 208 2.35 -9.56 5.17
C ILE A 208 2.33 -9.42 6.68
N TYR A 209 2.58 -10.51 7.36
CA TYR A 209 2.97 -10.47 8.76
C TYR A 209 4.47 -10.75 8.86
N SER A 210 5.23 -9.88 9.50
CA SER A 210 6.67 -10.04 9.66
C SER A 210 7.08 -10.05 11.12
N SER A 211 7.71 -11.15 11.54
CA SER A 211 8.49 -11.28 12.77
C SER A 211 9.97 -11.52 12.46
N GLY A 212 10.40 -11.23 11.23
CA GLY A 212 11.78 -11.20 10.76
C GLY A 212 12.06 -9.91 9.97
N THR A 213 13.18 -9.86 9.25
CA THR A 213 13.55 -8.70 8.42
C THR A 213 12.69 -8.61 7.16
N LEU A 214 12.17 -7.42 6.86
CA LEU A 214 11.33 -7.17 5.69
C LEU A 214 11.88 -5.98 4.88
N THR A 215 12.11 -6.18 3.58
CA THR A 215 12.49 -5.12 2.64
C THR A 215 11.53 -5.08 1.46
N LEU A 216 10.97 -3.90 1.18
CA LEU A 216 10.16 -3.63 0.00
C LEU A 216 10.84 -2.56 -0.83
N ARG A 217 11.09 -2.84 -2.11
CA ARG A 217 11.62 -1.86 -3.08
C ARG A 217 10.66 -1.73 -4.24
N ASP A 218 10.21 -0.52 -4.52
CA ASP A 218 9.31 -0.20 -5.63
C ASP A 218 8.11 -1.15 -5.70
N THR A 219 7.58 -1.52 -4.54
CA THR A 219 6.52 -2.53 -4.41
C THR A 219 5.18 -1.85 -4.19
N VAL A 220 4.14 -2.34 -4.87
CA VAL A 220 2.77 -1.87 -4.73
C VAL A 220 2.01 -2.84 -3.81
N VAL A 221 1.46 -2.33 -2.70
CA VAL A 221 0.68 -3.10 -1.75
C VAL A 221 -0.73 -2.52 -1.67
N THR A 222 -1.71 -3.22 -2.28
CA THR A 222 -3.04 -2.63 -2.52
C THR A 222 -4.22 -3.53 -2.18
N GLY A 223 -5.30 -2.97 -1.63
CA GLY A 223 -6.55 -3.71 -1.42
C GLY A 223 -6.46 -4.86 -0.41
N ASN A 224 -5.43 -4.87 0.44
CA ASN A 224 -5.26 -5.93 1.44
C ASN A 224 -6.03 -5.62 2.72
N LYS A 225 -6.49 -6.67 3.41
CA LYS A 225 -7.37 -6.53 4.57
C LYS A 225 -6.95 -7.39 5.76
N ALA A 226 -6.86 -6.77 6.93
CA ALA A 226 -6.66 -7.46 8.20
C ALA A 226 -7.89 -7.30 9.09
N GLY A 227 -8.23 -8.34 9.86
CA GLY A 227 -9.30 -8.26 10.85
C GLY A 227 -8.91 -7.52 12.13
N ASN A 228 -7.61 -7.25 12.35
CA ASN A 228 -7.09 -6.57 13.54
C ASN A 228 -6.09 -5.46 13.17
N LEU A 229 -4.80 -5.76 12.95
CA LEU A 229 -3.77 -4.73 12.78
C LEU A 229 -3.01 -4.86 11.46
N GLY A 230 -2.69 -3.74 10.81
CA GLY A 230 -1.85 -3.70 9.62
C GLY A 230 -2.55 -4.31 8.41
N GLY A 231 -3.38 -3.53 7.72
CA GLY A 231 -4.16 -4.05 6.57
C GLY A 231 -3.27 -4.56 5.45
N ALA A 232 -2.11 -3.94 5.27
CA ALA A 232 -1.02 -4.46 4.46
C ALA A 232 -0.01 -5.21 5.32
N ILE A 233 0.77 -4.49 6.14
CA ILE A 233 1.91 -5.04 6.87
C ILE A 233 1.66 -4.95 8.38
N ALA A 234 1.91 -6.04 9.10
CA ALA A 234 2.07 -6.00 10.54
C ALA A 234 3.46 -6.51 10.94
N ASN A 235 4.22 -5.64 11.59
CA ASN A 235 5.53 -5.95 12.13
C ASN A 235 5.43 -6.27 13.62
N SER A 236 6.07 -7.36 14.03
CA SER A 236 6.08 -7.80 15.43
C SER A 236 7.50 -7.96 15.98
N ALA A 237 7.73 -7.32 17.13
CA ALA A 237 8.84 -7.41 18.08
C ALA A 237 10.27 -7.42 17.50
N GLU A 238 11.01 -6.34 17.76
CA GLU A 238 12.47 -6.18 17.56
C GLU A 238 12.94 -6.34 16.10
N GLN A 239 12.07 -6.03 15.13
CA GLN A 239 12.39 -6.18 13.71
C GLN A 239 12.65 -4.85 13.01
N SER A 240 13.42 -4.91 11.92
CA SER A 240 13.60 -3.81 10.98
C SER A 240 12.81 -4.07 9.71
N THR A 241 12.00 -3.09 9.31
CA THR A 241 11.36 -3.03 8.00
C THR A 241 11.81 -1.80 7.24
N THR A 242 12.28 -2.01 6.02
CA THR A 242 12.65 -0.93 5.10
C THR A 242 11.72 -0.94 3.90
N VAL A 243 11.13 0.21 3.61
CA VAL A 243 10.40 0.43 2.35
C VAL A 243 11.04 1.60 1.62
N SER A 244 11.44 1.37 0.37
CA SER A 244 11.97 2.39 -0.52
C SER A 244 11.19 2.39 -1.83
N GLY A 245 10.52 3.49 -2.16
CA GLY A 245 9.65 3.58 -3.33
C GLY A 245 8.33 2.81 -3.17
N GLY A 246 7.52 2.82 -4.23
CA GLY A 246 6.26 2.06 -4.28
C GLY A 246 5.08 2.73 -3.56
N SER A 247 4.02 1.96 -3.31
CA SER A 247 2.79 2.50 -2.71
C SER A 247 2.03 1.52 -1.83
N PHE A 248 1.30 2.08 -0.85
CA PHE A 248 0.29 1.39 -0.06
C PHE A 248 -1.06 2.03 -0.33
N THR A 249 -1.94 1.33 -1.04
CA THR A 249 -3.21 1.91 -1.49
C THR A 249 -4.42 1.10 -1.03
N ALA A 250 -5.44 1.78 -0.49
CA ALA A 250 -6.73 1.15 -0.17
C ALA A 250 -6.64 -0.11 0.72
N ASN A 251 -5.64 -0.18 1.60
CA ASN A 251 -5.54 -1.25 2.59
C ASN A 251 -6.42 -0.94 3.80
N MET A 252 -6.94 -1.99 4.46
CA MET A 252 -7.92 -1.86 5.53
C MET A 252 -7.64 -2.75 6.75
N ALA A 253 -7.77 -2.19 7.95
CA ALA A 253 -7.68 -2.91 9.23
C ALA A 253 -8.55 -2.27 10.33
N LEU A 254 -8.53 -2.83 11.54
CA LEU A 254 -9.05 -2.11 12.72
C LEU A 254 -8.06 -1.04 13.20
N GLY A 255 -6.75 -1.29 13.10
CA GLY A 255 -5.70 -0.31 13.37
C GLY A 255 -4.54 -0.42 12.39
N GLY A 256 -3.98 0.71 11.95
CA GLY A 256 -2.95 0.76 10.92
C GLY A 256 -3.50 0.27 9.59
N GLY A 257 -4.30 1.11 8.92
CA GLY A 257 -4.99 0.69 7.69
C GLY A 257 -4.05 0.10 6.65
N ALA A 258 -2.83 0.63 6.55
CA ALA A 258 -1.73 -0.01 5.84
C ALA A 258 -0.80 -0.77 6.80
N ILE A 259 -0.18 -0.08 7.74
CA ILE A 259 0.97 -0.60 8.49
C ILE A 259 0.70 -0.56 9.99
N TYR A 260 0.97 -1.67 10.66
CA TYR A 260 1.13 -1.72 12.11
C TYR A 260 2.58 -2.01 12.47
N ASN A 261 3.16 -1.16 13.33
CA ASN A 261 4.48 -1.33 13.89
C ASN A 261 4.37 -1.57 15.40
N SER A 262 4.79 -2.75 15.87
CA SER A 262 4.72 -3.05 17.30
C SER A 262 5.83 -2.37 18.12
N GLU A 263 5.75 -2.51 19.43
CA GLU A 263 6.81 -2.14 20.37
C GLU A 263 8.17 -2.71 19.94
N LEU A 264 9.24 -1.92 20.15
CA LEU A 264 10.64 -2.20 19.80
C LEU A 264 10.94 -2.47 18.32
N SER A 265 9.95 -2.40 17.42
CA SER A 265 10.17 -2.58 15.98
C SER A 265 10.46 -1.25 15.29
N GLU A 266 11.22 -1.30 14.21
CA GLU A 266 11.64 -0.13 13.44
C GLU A 266 11.10 -0.20 12.01
N ILE A 267 10.56 0.92 11.53
CA ILE A 267 10.16 1.10 10.14
C ILE A 267 10.84 2.34 9.57
N SER A 268 11.51 2.17 8.43
CA SER A 268 12.00 3.27 7.60
C SER A 268 11.23 3.29 6.29
N LEU A 269 10.59 4.42 5.99
CA LEU A 269 9.88 4.69 4.73
C LEU A 269 10.60 5.80 3.97
N SER A 270 11.00 5.52 2.74
CA SER A 270 11.62 6.49 1.84
C SER A 270 10.90 6.49 0.49
N HIS A 271 10.47 7.67 0.03
CA HIS A 271 9.84 7.82 -1.29
C HIS A 271 8.58 6.97 -1.50
N VAL A 272 7.81 6.76 -0.44
CA VAL A 272 6.60 5.92 -0.47
C VAL A 272 5.34 6.78 -0.67
N SER A 273 4.32 6.24 -1.35
CA SER A 273 2.97 6.82 -1.33
C SER A 273 2.00 5.97 -0.50
N LEU A 274 1.46 6.50 0.58
CA LEU A 274 0.40 5.88 1.38
C LEU A 274 -0.92 6.60 1.09
N LYS A 275 -1.79 5.95 0.31
CA LYS A 275 -3.01 6.56 -0.23
C LYS A 275 -4.28 5.81 0.14
N ALA A 276 -5.29 6.53 0.61
CA ALA A 276 -6.64 6.00 0.81
C ALA A 276 -6.72 4.73 1.69
N ASN A 277 -5.74 4.55 2.59
CA ASN A 277 -5.79 3.46 3.56
C ASN A 277 -6.78 3.80 4.67
N SER A 278 -7.43 2.79 5.24
CA SER A 278 -8.45 3.03 6.25
C SER A 278 -8.36 2.10 7.45
N ALA A 279 -8.50 2.68 8.65
CA ALA A 279 -8.57 1.94 9.90
C ALA A 279 -9.88 2.25 10.62
N ALA A 280 -10.48 1.26 11.29
CA ALA A 280 -11.61 1.46 12.20
C ALA A 280 -11.13 1.67 13.65
N GLY A 281 -10.33 2.70 13.87
CA GLY A 281 -9.71 3.03 15.15
C GLY A 281 -8.41 3.80 14.97
N PHE A 282 -7.27 3.13 15.16
CA PHE A 282 -5.97 3.80 15.29
C PHE A 282 -5.25 3.89 13.94
N GLY A 283 -4.87 5.10 13.50
CA GLY A 283 -3.95 5.28 12.38
C GLY A 283 -4.54 4.87 11.02
N GLY A 284 -5.10 5.82 10.27
CA GLY A 284 -5.74 5.50 8.98
C GLY A 284 -4.77 4.87 7.99
N ALA A 285 -3.49 5.27 8.02
CA ALA A 285 -2.41 4.57 7.33
C ALA A 285 -1.55 3.75 8.29
N ILE A 286 -0.97 4.37 9.33
CA ILE A 286 0.04 3.76 10.19
C ILE A 286 -0.39 3.81 11.65
N TYR A 287 -0.33 2.67 12.32
CA TYR A 287 -0.35 2.58 13.78
C TYR A 287 1.04 2.18 14.26
N ASN A 288 1.73 3.09 14.96
CA ASN A 288 3.07 2.94 15.48
C ASN A 288 3.14 2.82 17.01
N ASN A 289 3.69 1.71 17.50
CA ASN A 289 4.12 1.49 18.89
C ASN A 289 5.66 1.43 19.03
N GLY A 290 6.40 1.51 17.92
CA GLY A 290 7.85 1.40 17.87
C GLY A 290 8.51 2.65 17.25
N SER A 291 9.63 2.46 16.57
CA SER A 291 10.35 3.54 15.87
C SER A 291 9.87 3.70 14.44
N LEU A 292 9.62 4.94 14.03
CA LEU A 292 9.19 5.30 12.67
C LEU A 292 10.10 6.40 12.11
N ASP A 293 10.73 6.13 10.98
CA ASP A 293 11.51 7.09 10.20
C ASP A 293 10.87 7.26 8.82
N ILE A 294 10.48 8.48 8.47
CA ILE A 294 9.75 8.80 7.25
C ILE A 294 10.50 9.91 6.52
N GLN A 295 10.86 9.65 5.28
CA GLN A 295 11.55 10.59 4.41
C GLN A 295 10.87 10.63 3.05
N LYS A 296 10.65 11.82 2.49
CA LYS A 296 10.26 12.00 1.07
C LYS A 296 8.97 11.28 0.67
N THR A 297 8.06 11.11 1.63
CA THR A 297 6.90 10.22 1.54
C THR A 297 5.60 11.06 1.50
N SER A 298 4.57 10.53 0.84
CA SER A 298 3.26 11.19 0.77
C SER A 298 2.16 10.36 1.41
N PHE A 299 1.41 10.99 2.32
CA PHE A 299 0.20 10.44 2.95
C PHE A 299 -1.01 11.18 2.40
N ILE A 300 -1.85 10.48 1.64
CA ILE A 300 -2.92 11.11 0.85
C ILE A 300 -4.26 10.45 1.15
N GLY A 301 -5.21 11.21 1.70
CA GLY A 301 -6.60 10.74 1.83
C GLY A 301 -6.77 9.51 2.75
N ASN A 302 -5.85 9.28 3.69
CA ASN A 302 -5.98 8.15 4.63
C ASN A 302 -7.04 8.48 5.69
N TYR A 303 -7.76 7.45 6.16
CA TYR A 303 -8.97 7.65 6.95
C TYR A 303 -9.05 6.74 8.19
N ALA A 304 -8.94 7.34 9.37
CA ALA A 304 -9.30 6.72 10.65
C ALA A 304 -10.79 6.94 10.94
N ARG A 305 -11.58 5.86 10.93
CA ARG A 305 -13.02 5.87 11.16
C ARG A 305 -13.34 5.48 12.59
N ASN A 306 -14.42 6.04 13.11
CA ASN A 306 -15.02 5.59 14.36
C ASN A 306 -15.53 4.16 14.22
N ASN A 307 -15.19 3.33 15.20
CA ASN A 307 -15.70 1.97 15.28
C ASN A 307 -16.89 1.94 16.24
N PRO A 308 -18.13 1.76 15.76
CA PRO A 308 -19.31 1.70 16.63
C PRO A 308 -19.36 0.45 17.52
N HIS A 309 -18.42 -0.49 17.40
CA HIS A 309 -18.39 -1.76 18.14
C HIS A 309 -17.37 -1.83 19.28
N THR A 310 -16.59 -0.78 19.56
CA THR A 310 -15.80 -0.71 20.80
C THR A 310 -16.74 -0.39 21.96
N PHE A 311 -16.67 -1.20 23.03
CA PHE A 311 -17.48 -1.01 24.23
C PHE A 311 -17.31 0.42 24.77
N VAL A 312 -18.43 1.11 24.98
CA VAL A 312 -18.53 2.40 25.68
C VAL A 312 -17.65 2.42 26.93
N GLY A 313 -16.49 3.09 26.84
CA GLY A 313 -15.56 3.24 27.96
C GLY A 313 -14.13 3.63 27.58
N GLU A 314 -13.63 3.20 26.42
CA GLU A 314 -12.34 3.66 25.90
C GLU A 314 -12.59 4.84 24.95
N ARG A 315 -12.09 6.02 25.33
CA ARG A 315 -12.27 7.26 24.56
C ARG A 315 -11.35 7.22 23.35
N ASP A 316 -11.95 6.87 22.21
CA ASP A 316 -11.51 6.99 20.82
C ASP A 316 -10.19 7.76 20.60
N TYR A 317 -9.15 7.06 20.12
CA TYR A 317 -7.88 7.68 19.74
C TYR A 317 -7.61 7.47 18.24
N HIS A 318 -7.31 8.53 17.49
CA HIS A 318 -7.23 8.50 16.02
C HIS A 318 -6.14 9.40 15.52
N GLY A 319 -5.48 9.04 14.42
CA GLY A 319 -4.56 9.89 13.67
C GLY A 319 -4.71 9.56 12.19
N GLY A 320 -5.45 10.37 11.42
CA GLY A 320 -6.02 9.99 10.12
C GLY A 320 -4.99 9.46 9.12
N ALA A 321 -3.74 9.92 9.20
CA ALA A 321 -2.60 9.23 8.62
C ALA A 321 -1.89 8.34 9.65
N ILE A 322 -1.36 8.93 10.72
CA ILE A 322 -0.47 8.25 11.68
C ILE A 322 -1.01 8.36 13.09
N TYR A 323 -1.11 7.23 13.78
CA TYR A 323 -1.27 7.17 15.22
C TYR A 323 0.01 6.60 15.85
N SER A 324 0.62 7.35 16.77
CA SER A 324 1.83 6.94 17.51
C SER A 324 1.55 6.85 19.01
N ASP A 325 1.95 5.74 19.63
CA ASP A 325 1.65 5.46 21.03
C ASP A 325 2.89 5.41 21.91
N LEU A 326 3.19 6.53 22.55
CA LEU A 326 4.40 6.71 23.35
C LEU A 326 4.38 5.90 24.65
N LEU A 327 3.22 5.36 25.05
CA LEU A 327 3.14 4.43 26.20
C LEU A 327 3.96 3.17 25.98
N TYR A 328 4.19 2.80 24.72
CA TYR A 328 5.06 1.69 24.30
C TYR A 328 6.45 2.19 23.85
N GLY A 329 6.81 3.44 24.13
CA GLY A 329 8.10 4.02 23.73
C GLY A 329 8.20 4.32 22.24
N ALA A 330 7.06 4.51 21.56
CA ALA A 330 7.05 4.87 20.14
C ALA A 330 7.86 6.15 19.88
N THR A 331 8.45 6.27 18.70
CA THR A 331 9.09 7.50 18.20
C THR A 331 8.73 7.71 16.73
N ALA A 332 8.76 8.96 16.27
CA ALA A 332 8.56 9.28 14.86
C ALA A 332 9.45 10.44 14.43
N THR A 333 10.18 10.26 13.33
CA THR A 333 10.90 11.32 12.62
C THR A 333 10.32 11.42 11.21
N ILE A 334 9.92 12.62 10.80
CA ILE A 334 9.29 12.90 9.52
C ILE A 334 10.05 14.04 8.85
N GLN A 335 10.54 13.80 7.64
CA GLN A 335 11.38 14.72 6.90
C GLN A 335 10.91 14.84 5.46
N SER A 336 10.88 16.07 4.92
CA SER A 336 10.63 16.31 3.49
C SER A 336 9.39 15.59 2.95
N SER A 337 8.31 15.57 3.73
CA SER A 337 7.15 14.72 3.44
C SER A 337 5.85 15.51 3.35
N THR A 338 4.90 15.03 2.55
CA THR A 338 3.60 15.68 2.33
C THR A 338 2.46 14.85 2.92
N PHE A 339 1.62 15.48 3.74
CA PHE A 339 0.40 14.92 4.30
C PHE A 339 -0.78 15.75 3.80
N SER A 340 -1.60 15.15 2.93
CA SER A 340 -2.72 15.83 2.28
C SER A 340 -4.02 15.06 2.44
N ASP A 341 -5.11 15.76 2.76
CA ASP A 341 -6.47 15.20 2.83
C ASP A 341 -6.68 14.03 3.81
N ASN A 342 -5.78 13.82 4.77
CA ASN A 342 -5.96 12.75 5.75
C ASN A 342 -7.05 13.14 6.74
N THR A 343 -7.88 12.16 7.09
CA THR A 343 -9.12 12.39 7.84
C THR A 343 -9.20 11.46 9.05
N ALA A 344 -9.67 11.99 10.17
CA ALA A 344 -10.06 11.19 11.33
C ALA A 344 -11.47 11.58 11.77
N ASP A 345 -12.29 10.63 12.19
CA ASP A 345 -13.65 10.98 12.65
C ASP A 345 -13.63 11.83 13.94
N ASP A 346 -12.65 11.64 14.84
CA ASP A 346 -12.59 12.41 16.09
C ASP A 346 -11.39 13.38 16.15
N LEU A 347 -10.16 12.87 16.30
CA LEU A 347 -8.97 13.64 16.66
C LEU A 347 -7.82 13.41 15.67
N GLY A 348 -6.95 14.41 15.49
CA GLY A 348 -5.69 14.28 14.73
C GLY A 348 -5.88 13.89 13.27
N GLY A 349 -6.37 14.80 12.42
CA GLY A 349 -6.64 14.52 11.01
C GLY A 349 -5.44 13.95 10.24
N ALA A 350 -4.23 14.42 10.55
CA ALA A 350 -2.99 13.84 10.06
C ALA A 350 -2.34 12.91 11.10
N ILE A 351 -1.88 13.47 12.22
CA ILE A 351 -1.10 12.75 13.21
C ILE A 351 -1.71 12.89 14.59
N TYR A 352 -1.77 11.77 15.29
CA TYR A 352 -2.08 11.72 16.71
C TYR A 352 -0.97 11.01 17.47
N THR A 353 -0.58 11.62 18.57
CA THR A 353 0.42 11.05 19.47
C THR A 353 -0.16 10.89 20.87
N ARG A 354 -0.13 9.65 21.39
CA ARG A 354 -0.59 9.31 22.74
C ARG A 354 0.57 9.29 23.74
N ASP A 355 0.41 9.99 24.86
CA ASP A 355 1.24 9.96 26.07
C ASP A 355 0.38 10.02 27.35
N ASP A 356 0.88 9.47 28.46
CA ASP A 356 0.30 9.57 29.82
C ASP A 356 0.96 10.64 30.70
N GLY A 357 2.01 11.30 30.19
CA GLY A 357 2.71 12.40 30.84
C GLY A 357 3.56 11.99 32.05
N ARG A 358 3.89 10.70 32.18
CA ARG A 358 4.67 10.15 33.31
C ARG A 358 6.17 10.02 33.02
N SER A 359 6.56 10.11 31.75
CA SER A 359 7.94 10.12 31.27
C SER A 359 8.05 11.20 30.20
N ALA A 360 9.23 11.78 29.97
CA ALA A 360 9.47 12.61 28.79
C ALA A 360 10.06 11.71 27.69
N PRO A 361 9.24 10.99 26.89
CA PRO A 361 9.76 10.24 25.75
C PRO A 361 10.30 11.21 24.70
N PRO A 362 11.15 10.75 23.77
CA PRO A 362 11.44 11.50 22.56
C PRO A 362 10.12 11.77 21.86
N GLY A 363 9.80 13.05 21.65
CA GLY A 363 8.60 13.47 20.93
C GLY A 363 8.65 13.07 19.46
N THR A 364 7.60 13.42 18.71
CA THR A 364 7.64 13.31 17.25
C THR A 364 8.39 14.52 16.67
N THR A 365 9.36 14.27 15.77
CA THR A 365 10.14 15.31 15.09
C THR A 365 9.67 15.45 13.65
N ILE A 366 9.34 16.66 13.24
CA ILE A 366 8.84 16.99 11.89
C ILE A 366 9.72 18.10 11.34
N LEU A 367 10.39 17.84 10.23
CA LEU A 367 11.29 18.78 9.59
C LEU A 367 10.87 18.93 8.13
N ASP A 368 10.93 20.16 7.63
CA ASP A 368 10.89 20.42 6.19
C ASP A 368 9.67 19.75 5.53
N SER A 369 8.46 19.83 6.11
CA SER A 369 7.31 19.00 5.68
C SER A 369 6.04 19.84 5.47
N THR A 370 5.07 19.28 4.75
CA THR A 370 3.82 19.99 4.41
C THR A 370 2.61 19.19 4.88
N PHE A 371 1.76 19.79 5.70
CA PHE A 371 0.48 19.26 6.15
C PHE A 371 -0.64 20.16 5.64
N TYR A 372 -1.43 19.66 4.69
CA TYR A 372 -2.41 20.46 3.97
C TYR A 372 -3.77 19.77 3.95
N GLN A 373 -4.85 20.47 4.29
CA GLN A 373 -6.23 19.95 4.22
C GLN A 373 -6.49 18.67 5.04
N ASN A 374 -5.72 18.42 6.10
CA ASN A 374 -6.00 17.31 7.01
C ASN A 374 -7.16 17.67 7.94
N SER A 375 -8.07 16.75 8.22
CA SER A 375 -9.34 17.06 8.89
C SER A 375 -9.70 16.10 10.02
N SER A 376 -10.34 16.61 11.07
CA SER A 376 -11.02 15.75 12.04
C SER A 376 -12.41 16.24 12.44
N GLY A 377 -13.26 15.36 12.97
CA GLY A 377 -14.69 15.67 13.17
C GLY A 377 -15.05 16.36 14.49
N LEU A 378 -14.49 15.94 15.63
CA LEU A 378 -14.87 16.49 16.95
C LEU A 378 -14.09 17.75 17.33
N ASP A 379 -12.77 17.76 17.07
CA ASP A 379 -11.90 18.88 17.42
C ASP A 379 -11.09 19.45 16.22
N GLY A 380 -11.23 18.91 15.00
CA GLY A 380 -10.82 19.55 13.74
C GLY A 380 -9.33 19.59 13.37
N PHE A 381 -8.41 19.28 14.28
CA PHE A 381 -6.99 19.61 14.09
C PHE A 381 -6.22 18.61 13.21
N ALA A 382 -5.27 19.09 12.40
CA ALA A 382 -4.31 18.22 11.71
C ALA A 382 -3.46 17.42 12.71
N PHE A 383 -3.09 18.04 13.83
CA PHE A 383 -2.30 17.42 14.89
C PHE A 383 -3.04 17.35 16.21
N PHE A 384 -2.95 16.18 16.86
CA PHE A 384 -3.41 16.01 18.23
C PHE A 384 -2.35 15.32 19.10
N VAL A 385 -2.23 15.77 20.35
CA VAL A 385 -1.34 15.18 21.35
C VAL A 385 -2.10 15.00 22.66
N SER A 386 -2.07 13.79 23.24
CA SER A 386 -2.55 13.61 24.62
C SER A 386 -1.49 14.06 25.64
N ARG A 387 -1.96 14.55 26.80
CA ARG A 387 -1.17 15.24 27.83
C ARG A 387 0.26 14.67 28.03
N GLY A 388 1.27 15.49 27.76
CA GLY A 388 2.68 15.21 28.10
C GLY A 388 3.63 15.15 26.91
N ALA A 389 3.13 14.74 25.75
CA ALA A 389 3.94 14.64 24.54
C ALA A 389 4.18 15.97 23.85
N ILE A 390 5.26 16.01 23.06
CA ILE A 390 5.78 17.19 22.39
C ILE A 390 5.99 16.85 20.91
N PHE A 391 5.53 17.73 20.03
CA PHE A 391 6.05 17.79 18.66
C PHE A 391 7.20 18.79 18.58
N THR A 392 8.32 18.38 17.98
CA THR A 392 9.40 19.28 17.56
C THR A 392 9.24 19.52 16.07
N ILE A 393 8.87 20.74 15.68
CA ILE A 393 8.53 21.06 14.28
C ILE A 393 9.46 22.17 13.79
N LYS A 394 10.02 22.04 12.59
CA LYS A 394 10.83 23.06 11.93
C LYS A 394 10.62 23.08 10.41
N ASN A 395 10.69 24.25 9.79
CA ASN A 395 10.49 24.52 8.37
C ASN A 395 9.25 23.81 7.82
N THR A 396 8.15 23.78 8.57
CA THR A 396 6.98 22.98 8.23
C THR A 396 5.76 23.88 8.00
N ILE A 397 4.98 23.54 6.97
CA ILE A 397 3.69 24.15 6.68
C ILE A 397 2.58 23.31 7.31
N ILE A 398 1.69 23.94 8.04
CA ILE A 398 0.40 23.37 8.47
C ILE A 398 -0.68 24.32 7.97
N ALA A 399 -1.56 23.88 7.10
CA ALA A 399 -2.52 24.78 6.47
C ALA A 399 -3.83 24.12 6.06
N ASN A 400 -4.88 24.94 6.07
CA ASN A 400 -6.23 24.62 5.57
C ASN A 400 -6.84 23.37 6.21
N SER A 401 -6.47 23.06 7.45
CA SER A 401 -7.10 21.97 8.20
C SER A 401 -8.55 22.32 8.52
N ARG A 402 -9.45 21.33 8.48
CA ARG A 402 -10.88 21.60 8.70
C ARG A 402 -11.17 21.85 10.20
N GLY A 403 -11.29 23.12 10.57
CA GLY A 403 -11.66 23.56 11.91
C GLY A 403 -10.59 24.49 12.47
N ALA A 404 -9.39 23.95 12.63
CA ALA A 404 -8.19 24.70 12.99
C ALA A 404 -6.95 23.89 12.60
N ASP A 405 -5.85 24.55 12.24
CA ASP A 405 -4.60 23.87 11.91
C ASP A 405 -4.02 23.11 13.12
N CYS A 406 -4.11 23.69 14.32
CA CYS A 406 -3.56 23.11 15.54
C CYS A 406 -4.41 23.35 16.78
N SER A 407 -4.35 22.40 17.72
CA SER A 407 -4.86 22.61 19.09
C SER A 407 -3.75 23.26 19.91
N SER A 408 -3.87 24.54 20.23
CA SER A 408 -2.82 25.42 20.78
C SER A 408 -2.12 25.03 22.10
N ALA A 409 -2.20 23.79 22.60
CA ALA A 409 -1.73 23.37 23.92
C ALA A 409 -0.49 22.44 23.94
N SER A 410 -0.05 21.88 22.81
CA SER A 410 0.94 20.78 22.82
C SER A 410 2.00 20.81 21.72
N LEU A 411 2.12 21.92 20.98
CA LEU A 411 3.17 22.12 19.98
C LEU A 411 4.29 22.95 20.59
N ILE A 412 5.51 22.40 20.63
CA ILE A 412 6.68 23.20 20.98
C ILE A 412 7.26 23.73 19.69
N ASP A 413 6.90 24.98 19.40
CA ASP A 413 7.64 25.84 18.48
C ASP A 413 9.02 26.12 19.11
N THR A 414 10.06 25.43 18.64
CA THR A 414 11.42 25.75 19.06
C THR A 414 11.77 27.14 18.53
N ALA A 415 12.44 27.97 19.34
CA ALA A 415 12.90 29.27 18.87
C ALA A 415 13.76 29.10 17.59
N GLY A 416 13.35 29.73 16.48
CA GLY A 416 14.03 29.60 15.18
C GLY A 416 13.56 28.41 14.31
N SER A 417 12.32 27.97 14.49
CA SER A 417 11.72 26.89 13.70
C SER A 417 11.23 27.29 12.31
N GLU A 418 11.01 28.58 12.04
CA GLU A 418 10.48 29.08 10.76
C GLU A 418 9.25 28.31 10.24
N ASN A 419 8.35 27.85 11.12
CA ASN A 419 7.12 27.18 10.69
C ASN A 419 6.07 28.17 10.18
N LEU A 420 5.19 27.70 9.29
CA LEU A 420 4.08 28.47 8.71
C LEU A 420 2.74 27.81 9.01
N ASP A 421 1.82 28.61 9.52
CA ASP A 421 0.43 28.24 9.84
C ASP A 421 -0.53 29.14 9.06
N SER A 422 -1.63 28.59 8.53
CA SER A 422 -2.58 29.38 7.72
C SER A 422 -3.60 30.17 8.54
N ASP A 423 -3.89 29.79 9.79
CA ASP A 423 -4.96 30.38 10.62
C ASP A 423 -4.49 30.89 11.99
N GLY A 424 -3.25 30.62 12.37
CA GLY A 424 -2.58 31.11 13.58
C GLY A 424 -2.88 30.29 14.84
N THR A 425 -3.60 29.17 14.71
CA THR A 425 -3.98 28.32 15.84
C THR A 425 -2.80 27.49 16.40
N CYS A 426 -1.73 27.32 15.62
CA CYS A 426 -0.49 26.67 16.03
C CYS A 426 0.40 27.57 16.91
N GLY A 427 0.13 28.88 16.95
CA GLY A 427 0.91 29.84 17.73
C GLY A 427 2.32 30.09 17.17
N PHE A 428 2.55 29.76 15.90
CA PHE A 428 3.81 30.02 15.22
C PHE A 428 4.05 31.51 15.00
N SER A 429 5.32 31.86 14.80
CA SER A 429 5.73 33.24 14.51
C SER A 429 5.22 33.78 13.17
N ARG A 430 4.88 32.90 12.22
CA ARG A 430 4.38 33.24 10.89
C ARG A 430 2.98 32.67 10.69
N THR A 431 2.05 33.56 10.33
CA THR A 431 0.68 33.19 9.98
C THR A 431 0.31 33.81 8.65
N ALA A 432 0.11 32.98 7.62
CA ALA A 432 -0.31 33.38 6.29
C ALA A 432 -0.76 32.16 5.47
N ASP A 433 -1.62 32.37 4.48
CA ASP A 433 -1.91 31.35 3.47
C ASP A 433 -0.59 30.98 2.75
N PRO A 434 -0.17 29.70 2.76
CA PRO A 434 1.04 29.29 2.10
C PRO A 434 0.98 29.38 0.57
N ASN A 435 -0.18 29.67 -0.05
CA ASN A 435 -0.35 29.80 -1.50
C ASN A 435 0.24 28.60 -2.26
N LEU A 436 -0.13 27.40 -1.83
CA LEU A 436 0.30 26.15 -2.45
C LEU A 436 -0.54 25.82 -3.66
N LEU A 437 0.07 25.22 -4.68
CA LEU A 437 -0.63 24.56 -5.78
C LEU A 437 -1.32 23.27 -5.31
N GLU A 438 -2.25 22.79 -6.12
CA GLU A 438 -2.92 21.51 -5.88
C GLU A 438 -1.93 20.34 -5.78
N LEU A 439 -2.33 19.29 -5.07
CA LEU A 439 -1.53 18.09 -4.89
C LEU A 439 -1.28 17.43 -6.25
N ASN A 440 -0.03 17.41 -6.71
CA ASN A 440 0.31 16.91 -8.04
C ASN A 440 1.69 16.26 -8.09
N ASN A 441 2.03 15.68 -9.24
CA ASN A 441 3.35 15.15 -9.55
C ASN A 441 4.29 16.31 -9.96
N ASN A 442 4.66 17.19 -9.02
CA ASN A 442 5.52 18.35 -9.31
C ASN A 442 7.03 17.98 -9.35
N GLY A 443 7.36 16.79 -9.88
CA GLY A 443 8.67 16.16 -9.80
C GLY A 443 8.84 15.25 -8.58
N GLY A 444 9.93 14.48 -8.56
CA GLY A 444 10.19 13.46 -7.55
C GLY A 444 9.38 12.18 -7.74
N GLN A 445 9.52 11.24 -6.79
CA GLN A 445 8.80 9.95 -6.82
C GLN A 445 7.40 10.01 -6.19
N THR A 446 7.11 11.02 -5.38
CA THR A 446 5.88 11.11 -4.59
C THR A 446 5.18 12.47 -4.79
N LYS A 447 3.85 12.46 -4.77
CA LYS A 447 3.03 13.68 -4.95
C LYS A 447 3.25 14.69 -3.84
N ASN A 448 3.26 15.96 -4.19
CA ASN A 448 3.53 17.04 -3.25
C ASN A 448 2.72 18.31 -3.59
N HIS A 449 2.76 19.29 -2.70
CA HIS A 449 2.23 20.62 -2.93
C HIS A 449 3.39 21.58 -3.21
N LEU A 450 3.47 22.09 -4.44
CA LEU A 450 4.49 23.07 -4.83
C LEU A 450 4.03 24.49 -4.42
N PRO A 451 4.88 25.31 -3.77
CA PRO A 451 4.56 26.72 -3.56
C PRO A 451 4.36 27.46 -4.89
N SER A 452 3.34 28.31 -4.96
CA SER A 452 3.17 29.19 -6.12
C SER A 452 4.10 30.41 -6.02
N PRO A 453 4.45 31.07 -7.16
CA PRO A 453 5.28 32.27 -7.14
C PRO A 453 4.71 33.35 -6.22
N GLY A 454 5.55 33.85 -5.30
CA GLY A 454 5.15 34.83 -4.28
C GLY A 454 4.54 34.21 -3.01
N SER A 455 4.57 32.89 -2.86
CA SER A 455 4.24 32.22 -1.61
C SER A 455 5.09 32.77 -0.45
N PRO A 456 4.50 32.99 0.74
CA PRO A 456 5.23 33.39 1.93
C PRO A 456 6.14 32.30 2.49
N ALA A 457 6.11 31.08 1.94
CA ALA A 457 6.97 29.97 2.31
C ALA A 457 8.32 29.99 1.57
N ILE A 458 8.43 30.71 0.45
CA ILE A 458 9.63 30.69 -0.39
C ILE A 458 10.78 31.45 0.28
N ASP A 459 11.99 30.87 0.29
CA ASP A 459 13.24 31.43 0.82
C ASP A 459 13.13 31.97 2.27
N THR A 460 12.40 31.27 3.12
CA THR A 460 12.10 31.76 4.48
C THR A 460 12.42 30.79 5.62
N GLY A 461 12.78 29.55 5.31
CA GLY A 461 13.24 28.54 6.25
C GLY A 461 14.71 28.70 6.63
N SER A 462 15.17 27.87 7.58
CA SER A 462 16.55 27.89 8.07
C SER A 462 17.09 26.51 8.45
N GLU A 463 18.42 26.33 8.48
CA GLU A 463 19.10 25.08 8.89
C GLU A 463 18.51 23.82 8.24
N CYS A 464 18.31 23.88 6.92
CA CYS A 464 17.45 22.95 6.21
C CYS A 464 18.22 21.69 5.77
N LEU A 465 17.47 20.64 5.47
CA LEU A 465 18.02 19.46 4.81
C LEU A 465 18.61 19.79 3.43
N ALA A 466 19.57 18.99 2.97
CA ALA A 466 20.31 19.23 1.73
C ALA A 466 19.48 19.01 0.45
N THR A 467 18.34 18.32 0.57
CA THR A 467 17.44 18.04 -0.55
C THR A 467 15.98 18.08 -0.11
N ASP A 468 15.09 18.47 -1.01
CA ASP A 468 13.64 18.45 -0.77
C ASP A 468 13.01 17.05 -1.01
N GLN A 469 11.68 16.96 -0.94
CA GLN A 469 10.91 15.73 -1.19
C GLN A 469 11.21 15.06 -2.53
N ARG A 470 11.67 15.85 -3.52
CA ARG A 470 11.87 15.42 -4.91
C ARG A 470 13.33 15.07 -5.20
N ASP A 471 14.16 15.06 -4.17
CA ASP A 471 15.63 14.97 -4.27
C ASP A 471 16.28 16.19 -4.96
N MET A 472 15.56 17.31 -5.07
CA MET A 472 16.12 18.55 -5.62
C MET A 472 16.96 19.27 -4.57
N ALA A 473 17.97 20.02 -5.01
CA ALA A 473 18.88 20.72 -4.13
C ALA A 473 18.14 21.74 -3.24
N ARG A 474 18.54 21.81 -1.97
CA ARG A 474 18.05 22.77 -0.97
C ARG A 474 19.23 23.21 -0.08
N PRO A 475 19.34 24.50 0.30
CA PRO A 475 18.55 25.65 -0.17
C PRO A 475 18.94 26.15 -1.56
N VAL A 476 18.02 26.83 -2.25
CA VAL A 476 18.26 27.61 -3.48
C VAL A 476 17.79 29.06 -3.28
N ASP A 477 17.92 29.93 -4.30
CA ASP A 477 17.39 31.30 -4.28
C ASP A 477 16.11 31.32 -5.13
N GLY A 478 14.99 30.89 -4.56
CA GLY A 478 13.72 30.72 -5.26
C GLY A 478 13.09 32.03 -5.72
N THR A 479 13.34 33.13 -5.00
CA THR A 479 12.87 34.49 -5.32
C THR A 479 13.73 35.21 -6.37
N GLY A 480 14.99 34.79 -6.55
CA GLY A 480 15.95 35.40 -7.45
C GLY A 480 16.47 36.76 -6.95
N ASP A 481 16.42 36.99 -5.65
CA ASP A 481 16.85 38.26 -5.04
C ASP A 481 18.35 38.27 -4.65
N GLY A 482 19.03 37.14 -4.83
CA GLY A 482 20.43 36.91 -4.49
C GLY A 482 20.65 36.29 -3.10
N THR A 483 19.58 36.02 -2.34
CA THR A 483 19.63 35.39 -1.02
C THR A 483 19.29 33.91 -1.12
N VAL A 484 20.19 33.05 -0.65
CA VAL A 484 19.94 31.61 -0.60
C VAL A 484 19.41 31.24 0.77
N ALA A 485 18.15 30.80 0.83
CA ALA A 485 17.48 30.27 2.00
C ALA A 485 16.54 29.16 1.55
N CYS A 486 16.20 28.20 2.41
CA CYS A 486 15.27 27.16 1.96
C CYS A 486 13.84 27.63 2.05
N ASP A 487 12.97 26.92 1.37
CA ASP A 487 11.55 27.03 1.56
C ASP A 487 11.11 26.32 2.83
N ILE A 488 10.10 26.91 3.48
CA ILE A 488 9.32 26.21 4.49
C ILE A 488 8.45 25.17 3.77
N GLY A 489 8.47 23.93 4.23
CA GLY A 489 7.66 22.84 3.69
C GLY A 489 8.47 21.74 3.00
N ALA A 490 7.74 20.79 2.43
CA ALA A 490 8.29 19.58 1.81
C ALA A 490 9.12 19.81 0.55
N VAL A 491 8.88 20.93 -0.14
CA VAL A 491 9.39 21.20 -1.48
C VAL A 491 10.16 22.51 -1.50
N GLU A 492 11.25 22.54 -2.26
CA GLU A 492 12.05 23.74 -2.53
C GLU A 492 11.72 24.32 -3.91
N PHE A 493 11.12 25.51 -3.95
CA PHE A 493 10.77 26.21 -5.18
C PHE A 493 12.04 26.59 -5.97
N GLN A 494 12.17 26.05 -7.18
CA GLN A 494 13.35 26.26 -7.99
C GLN A 494 13.24 27.53 -8.85
N PRO A 495 14.35 28.24 -9.11
CA PRO A 495 14.34 29.38 -10.01
C PRO A 495 13.82 29.00 -11.41
N GLY A 496 12.75 29.67 -11.85
CA GLY A 496 12.14 29.41 -13.16
C GLY A 496 11.09 28.28 -13.16
N GLU A 497 10.75 27.68 -12.02
CA GLU A 497 9.54 26.86 -11.89
C GLU A 497 8.30 27.74 -12.08
N SER A 498 7.71 27.71 -13.28
CA SER A 498 6.37 28.25 -13.47
C SER A 498 5.38 27.32 -12.78
N GLY A 499 4.54 27.84 -11.90
CA GLY A 499 3.48 27.09 -11.18
C GLY A 499 2.35 26.55 -12.07
N HIS A 500 2.71 25.88 -13.16
CA HIS A 500 1.80 25.28 -14.13
C HIS A 500 2.10 23.79 -14.19
N GLY A 501 1.18 22.98 -13.66
CA GLY A 501 1.20 21.53 -13.79
C GLY A 501 1.05 21.14 -15.25
N GLY A 502 2.17 21.07 -15.97
CA GLY A 502 2.27 20.57 -17.34
C GLY A 502 3.25 19.41 -17.36
N GLY A 503 2.72 18.20 -17.58
CA GLY A 503 3.51 16.99 -17.71
C GLY A 503 4.55 17.08 -18.83
N GLY A 504 5.75 16.58 -18.51
CA GLY A 504 6.79 16.27 -19.46
C GLY A 504 7.59 15.10 -18.90
N GLU A 505 7.18 13.88 -19.26
CA GLU A 505 8.02 12.69 -19.09
C GLU A 505 9.33 12.92 -19.85
N SER A 506 10.45 12.96 -19.14
CA SER A 506 11.76 12.75 -19.74
C SER A 506 12.18 11.31 -19.46
N GLU A 507 11.84 10.40 -20.38
CA GLU A 507 12.59 9.14 -20.55
C GLU A 507 13.95 9.40 -21.23
N PRO A 508 14.97 8.56 -20.99
CA PRO A 508 16.35 8.85 -21.36
C PRO A 508 16.63 8.71 -22.86
N ALA A 509 17.54 9.57 -23.33
CA ALA A 509 17.92 9.74 -24.74
C ALA A 509 18.50 8.48 -25.40
N GLY A 510 17.85 8.03 -26.47
CA GLY A 510 18.40 7.14 -27.50
C GLY A 510 18.98 7.93 -28.68
N SER A 511 20.31 7.89 -28.80
CA SER A 511 21.14 7.93 -30.02
C SER A 511 20.52 8.35 -31.37
N GLY A 512 20.87 9.56 -31.83
CA GLY A 512 21.55 9.82 -33.11
C GLY A 512 20.76 9.80 -34.43
N SER A 513 20.66 10.97 -35.09
CA SER A 513 21.12 11.17 -36.48
C SER A 513 20.96 12.64 -36.92
N THR A 514 22.02 13.17 -37.54
CA THR A 514 22.18 14.49 -38.17
C THR A 514 21.54 14.55 -39.58
N ASP A 515 20.92 15.67 -39.97
CA ASP A 515 21.38 16.64 -41.02
C ASP A 515 20.29 17.72 -41.35
N PRO A 516 20.64 18.94 -41.82
CA PRO A 516 19.81 20.16 -41.78
C PRO A 516 19.22 20.58 -43.15
N THR A 517 18.35 21.60 -43.16
CA THR A 517 18.20 22.69 -44.17
C THR A 517 16.99 23.57 -43.76
N SER A 518 17.20 24.77 -43.22
CA SER A 518 17.19 26.10 -43.88
C SER A 518 15.88 26.54 -44.56
N GLY A 519 15.27 27.63 -44.08
CA GLY A 519 14.27 28.39 -44.85
C GLY A 519 13.41 29.32 -44.00
N ASP A 520 13.93 30.53 -43.73
CA ASP A 520 13.19 31.68 -43.21
C ASP A 520 12.14 32.18 -44.23
N THR A 521 10.91 32.47 -43.79
CA THR A 521 10.13 33.63 -44.27
C THR A 521 8.94 33.90 -43.35
N THR A 522 8.80 35.17 -43.00
CA THR A 522 7.77 35.75 -42.14
C THR A 522 6.46 36.05 -42.88
N THR A 523 5.38 36.14 -42.10
CA THR A 523 4.05 36.77 -42.34
C THR A 523 2.88 35.89 -42.82
N ALA A 524 2.06 35.47 -41.86
CA ALA A 524 0.61 35.72 -41.79
C ALA A 524 0.06 35.06 -40.51
N GLN A 525 -0.67 35.81 -39.69
CA GLN A 525 -1.37 35.26 -38.52
C GLN A 525 -2.45 34.29 -39.03
N PRO A 526 -2.43 32.98 -38.70
CA PRO A 526 -3.50 32.09 -39.08
C PRO A 526 -4.68 32.34 -38.13
N SER A 527 -5.88 32.48 -38.70
CA SER A 527 -7.09 32.10 -37.97
C SER A 527 -6.86 30.70 -37.40
N THR A 528 -7.13 30.52 -36.11
CA THR A 528 -7.08 29.22 -35.43
C THR A 528 -7.70 28.15 -36.34
N PRO A 529 -7.02 27.02 -36.59
CA PRO A 529 -7.66 25.89 -37.23
C PRO A 529 -8.91 25.57 -36.41
N VAL A 530 -10.08 25.57 -37.03
CA VAL A 530 -11.24 24.91 -36.44
C VAL A 530 -10.84 23.43 -36.45
N THR A 531 -10.47 22.93 -35.28
CA THR A 531 -10.33 21.49 -35.05
C THR A 531 -11.66 20.85 -35.47
N PRO A 532 -11.66 19.86 -36.39
CA PRO A 532 -12.89 19.26 -36.85
C PRO A 532 -13.61 18.61 -35.67
N ASP A 533 -14.88 18.95 -35.46
CA ASP A 533 -15.72 18.36 -34.42
C ASP A 533 -15.55 16.83 -34.34
N THR A 534 -15.03 16.34 -33.21
CA THR A 534 -14.83 14.92 -32.94
C THR A 534 -15.77 14.41 -31.85
N VAL A 535 -15.90 13.09 -31.74
CA VAL A 535 -16.76 12.50 -30.69
C VAL A 535 -15.96 12.47 -29.38
N PRO A 536 -16.55 12.91 -28.24
CA PRO A 536 -15.86 12.90 -26.96
C PRO A 536 -15.48 11.49 -26.50
N VAL A 537 -14.50 11.41 -25.60
CA VAL A 537 -14.09 10.19 -24.91
C VAL A 537 -14.68 10.19 -23.50
N ALA A 538 -15.26 9.07 -23.09
CA ALA A 538 -15.80 8.87 -21.74
C ALA A 538 -15.11 7.72 -21.03
N VAL A 539 -14.70 7.94 -19.78
CA VAL A 539 -14.04 6.93 -18.95
C VAL A 539 -14.69 6.91 -17.57
N ILE A 540 -15.12 5.73 -17.12
CA ILE A 540 -15.50 5.50 -15.72
C ILE A 540 -14.24 5.03 -14.99
N THR A 541 -13.79 5.80 -14.00
CA THR A 541 -12.60 5.49 -13.21
C THR A 541 -12.95 4.77 -11.92
N PHE A 542 -14.16 4.96 -11.41
CA PHE A 542 -14.68 4.24 -10.25
C PHE A 542 -16.22 4.16 -10.30
N PRO A 543 -16.83 3.03 -9.90
CA PRO A 543 -16.19 1.80 -9.47
C PRO A 543 -15.70 0.91 -10.61
N GLN A 544 -14.96 -0.15 -10.27
CA GLN A 544 -14.53 -1.15 -11.25
C GLN A 544 -15.72 -2.00 -11.72
N ASP A 545 -15.65 -2.48 -12.95
CA ASP A 545 -16.65 -3.38 -13.52
C ASP A 545 -16.69 -4.71 -12.75
N GLY A 546 -17.88 -5.19 -12.42
CA GLY A 546 -18.14 -6.43 -11.68
C GLY A 546 -18.08 -6.33 -10.15
N VAL A 547 -17.80 -5.15 -9.57
CA VAL A 547 -17.69 -5.01 -8.10
C VAL A 547 -19.00 -5.32 -7.40
N THR A 548 -18.91 -6.06 -6.28
CA THR A 548 -20.05 -6.36 -5.40
C THR A 548 -19.99 -5.51 -4.13
N TYR A 549 -21.10 -4.84 -3.84
CA TYR A 549 -21.34 -4.06 -2.64
C TYR A 549 -22.33 -4.77 -1.74
N THR A 550 -21.97 -4.95 -0.47
CA THR A 550 -22.91 -5.45 0.53
C THR A 550 -23.55 -4.26 1.24
N ALA A 551 -24.89 -4.21 1.24
CA ALA A 551 -25.65 -3.14 1.85
C ALA A 551 -25.37 -3.05 3.36
N ASP A 552 -25.04 -1.85 3.80
CA ASP A 552 -24.62 -1.52 5.17
C ASP A 552 -25.54 -0.49 5.84
N LYS A 553 -26.42 0.15 5.05
CA LYS A 553 -27.38 1.16 5.51
C LYS A 553 -28.80 0.72 5.22
N PHE A 554 -29.74 1.15 6.06
CA PHE A 554 -31.17 0.90 5.88
C PHE A 554 -31.91 2.21 5.63
N ASP A 555 -32.63 2.28 4.50
CA ASP A 555 -33.51 3.38 4.17
C ASP A 555 -34.89 3.09 4.75
N LYS A 556 -35.29 3.88 5.76
CA LYS A 556 -36.56 3.71 6.46
C LYS A 556 -37.76 4.09 5.58
N ASP A 557 -37.59 5.02 4.65
CA ASP A 557 -38.67 5.51 3.79
C ASP A 557 -38.91 4.55 2.63
N ALA A 558 -37.84 3.99 2.06
CA ALA A 558 -37.93 2.95 1.03
C ALA A 558 -38.14 1.53 1.61
N ASN A 559 -37.98 1.34 2.92
CA ASN A 559 -37.99 0.05 3.61
C ASN A 559 -37.05 -0.98 2.96
N GLN A 560 -35.85 -0.53 2.58
CA GLN A 560 -34.87 -1.32 1.85
C GLN A 560 -33.45 -1.01 2.34
N TRP A 561 -32.60 -2.04 2.33
CA TRP A 561 -31.17 -1.87 2.57
C TRP A 561 -30.49 -1.33 1.31
N TYR A 562 -29.48 -0.51 1.49
CA TYR A 562 -28.72 0.10 0.41
C TYR A 562 -27.24 0.26 0.77
N TYR A 563 -26.45 0.51 -0.25
CA TYR A 563 -25.06 0.95 -0.17
C TYR A 563 -24.90 2.28 -0.92
N GLU A 564 -24.04 3.18 -0.44
CA GLU A 564 -23.70 4.42 -1.14
C GLU A 564 -22.44 4.23 -1.97
N VAL A 565 -22.60 4.21 -3.29
CA VAL A 565 -21.51 4.11 -4.24
C VAL A 565 -21.11 5.51 -4.70
N THR A 566 -19.82 5.84 -4.59
CA THR A 566 -19.28 7.00 -5.31
C THR A 566 -19.05 6.57 -6.75
N LEU A 567 -19.51 7.38 -7.70
CA LEU A 567 -19.26 7.23 -9.12
C LEU A 567 -18.28 8.31 -9.53
N GLN A 568 -17.21 7.92 -10.22
CA GLN A 568 -16.21 8.83 -10.75
C GLN A 568 -15.95 8.52 -12.21
N GLY A 569 -15.88 9.57 -13.01
CA GLY A 569 -15.61 9.46 -14.43
C GLY A 569 -15.16 10.78 -15.01
N SER A 570 -14.66 10.70 -16.24
CA SER A 570 -14.13 11.85 -16.98
C SER A 570 -14.68 11.86 -18.40
N GLY A 571 -14.82 13.06 -18.93
CA GLY A 571 -15.10 13.33 -20.33
C GLY A 571 -13.99 14.20 -20.89
N THR A 572 -13.41 13.82 -22.02
CA THR A 572 -12.44 14.68 -22.74
C THR A 572 -12.78 14.69 -24.21
N ASP A 573 -12.67 15.85 -24.82
CA ASP A 573 -12.83 16.04 -26.24
C ASP A 573 -11.64 16.82 -26.82
N ALA A 574 -11.27 16.54 -28.06
CA ALA A 574 -10.08 17.13 -28.66
C ALA A 574 -10.24 18.65 -28.92
N GLU A 575 -11.48 19.08 -29.16
CA GLU A 575 -11.84 20.47 -29.44
C GLU A 575 -12.16 21.22 -28.14
N ASP A 576 -12.92 20.60 -27.23
CA ASP A 576 -13.41 21.23 -26.00
C ASP A 576 -12.52 21.01 -24.76
N GLY A 577 -11.53 20.12 -24.85
CA GLY A 577 -10.70 19.73 -23.72
C GLY A 577 -11.47 18.92 -22.68
N THR A 578 -11.27 19.21 -21.39
CA THR A 578 -11.93 18.46 -20.31
C THR A 578 -13.39 18.91 -20.15
N LEU A 579 -14.32 17.97 -20.29
CA LEU A 579 -15.75 18.18 -20.10
C LEU A 579 -16.11 17.98 -18.62
N SER A 580 -16.99 18.84 -18.09
CA SER A 580 -17.32 18.91 -16.66
C SER A 580 -18.81 19.09 -16.38
N GLY A 581 -19.23 18.81 -15.15
CA GLY A 581 -20.59 19.10 -14.68
C GLY A 581 -21.68 18.45 -15.52
N LYS A 582 -22.55 19.27 -16.14
CA LYS A 582 -23.75 18.78 -16.85
C LYS A 582 -23.45 18.00 -18.13
N SER A 583 -22.24 18.11 -18.67
CA SER A 583 -21.79 17.33 -19.82
C SER A 583 -21.64 15.85 -19.50
N LEU A 584 -21.54 15.47 -18.21
CA LEU A 584 -21.43 14.09 -17.75
C LEU A 584 -22.73 13.71 -17.05
N VAL A 585 -23.47 12.73 -17.59
CA VAL A 585 -24.75 12.26 -17.03
C VAL A 585 -24.65 10.79 -16.68
N TRP A 586 -25.01 10.46 -15.44
CA TRP A 586 -25.00 9.09 -14.92
C TRP A 586 -26.40 8.50 -14.87
N THR A 587 -26.56 7.30 -15.43
CA THR A 587 -27.81 6.55 -15.42
C THR A 587 -27.61 5.12 -14.93
N ILE A 588 -28.69 4.48 -14.50
CA ILE A 588 -28.67 3.12 -13.94
C ILE A 588 -29.79 2.25 -14.53
N SER A 589 -29.48 0.97 -14.79
CA SER A 589 -30.43 -0.04 -15.27
C SER A 589 -30.14 -1.42 -14.65
N PRO A 590 -31.13 -2.15 -14.11
CA PRO A 590 -32.51 -1.73 -13.91
C PRO A 590 -32.60 -0.57 -12.91
N ALA A 591 -33.75 0.11 -12.85
CA ALA A 591 -33.93 1.23 -11.94
C ALA A 591 -33.69 0.79 -10.47
N SER A 592 -32.85 1.52 -9.74
CA SER A 592 -32.68 1.30 -8.30
C SER A 592 -33.70 2.15 -7.55
N ASN A 593 -34.66 1.50 -6.87
CA ASN A 593 -35.80 2.17 -6.22
C ASN A 593 -36.55 3.17 -7.13
N ASN A 594 -36.84 2.75 -8.37
CA ASN A 594 -37.47 3.56 -9.44
C ASN A 594 -36.66 4.77 -9.94
N VAL A 595 -35.39 4.89 -9.56
CA VAL A 595 -34.46 5.91 -10.09
C VAL A 595 -33.70 5.36 -11.28
N THR A 596 -33.72 6.08 -12.41
CA THR A 596 -32.98 5.73 -13.63
C THR A 596 -31.87 6.73 -13.97
N VAL A 597 -31.92 7.95 -13.43
CA VAL A 597 -30.89 8.98 -13.57
C VAL A 597 -30.32 9.28 -12.19
N LEU A 598 -29.02 9.06 -12.01
CA LEU A 598 -28.33 9.20 -10.72
C LEU A 598 -27.86 10.64 -10.49
N GLY A 599 -27.54 11.36 -11.56
CA GLY A 599 -27.14 12.77 -11.51
C GLY A 599 -26.17 13.13 -12.62
N SER A 600 -25.48 14.25 -12.46
CA SER A 600 -24.48 14.74 -13.41
C SER A 600 -23.21 15.21 -12.71
N GLY A 601 -22.07 15.17 -13.41
CA GLY A 601 -20.76 15.59 -12.91
C GLY A 601 -19.72 14.48 -12.94
N GLU A 602 -18.47 14.88 -12.70
CA GLU A 602 -17.27 14.04 -12.69
C GLU A 602 -17.26 13.07 -11.52
N SER A 603 -17.90 13.45 -10.42
CA SER A 603 -18.07 12.61 -9.23
C SER A 603 -19.43 12.84 -8.58
N LEU A 604 -20.14 11.78 -8.23
CA LEU A 604 -21.35 11.83 -7.42
C LEU A 604 -21.52 10.59 -6.55
N THR A 605 -22.30 10.68 -5.47
CA THR A 605 -22.65 9.53 -4.64
C THR A 605 -24.08 9.09 -4.94
N ALA A 606 -24.25 7.83 -5.32
CA ALA A 606 -25.53 7.21 -5.63
C ALA A 606 -25.87 6.11 -4.62
N ARG A 607 -27.16 5.89 -4.37
CA ARG A 607 -27.64 4.78 -3.53
C ARG A 607 -28.00 3.60 -4.41
N LEU A 608 -27.40 2.44 -4.12
CA LEU A 608 -27.74 1.16 -4.74
C LEU A 608 -28.48 0.31 -3.72
N TYR A 609 -29.76 0.05 -3.99
CA TYR A 609 -30.60 -0.74 -3.10
C TYR A 609 -30.41 -2.25 -3.33
N ALA A 610 -30.39 -3.02 -2.24
CA ALA A 610 -30.25 -4.47 -2.23
C ALA A 610 -31.52 -5.13 -1.67
N PRO A 611 -32.45 -5.62 -2.52
CA PRO A 611 -33.69 -6.25 -2.06
C PRO A 611 -33.56 -7.75 -1.78
N ALA A 612 -32.45 -8.40 -2.16
CA ALA A 612 -32.25 -9.85 -2.00
C ALA A 612 -30.82 -10.23 -1.59
N CYS A 613 -30.69 -11.39 -0.93
CA CYS A 613 -29.40 -11.94 -0.45
C CYS A 613 -28.40 -12.23 -1.59
N PHE A 614 -28.87 -12.61 -2.77
CA PHE A 614 -28.01 -13.09 -3.85
C PHE A 614 -27.51 -11.98 -4.79
N GLY A 615 -27.72 -10.71 -4.44
CA GLY A 615 -27.27 -9.57 -5.22
C GLY A 615 -28.22 -9.17 -6.34
N ASN A 616 -28.40 -7.87 -6.54
CA ASN A 616 -28.98 -7.28 -7.73
C ASN A 616 -27.87 -6.69 -8.59
N SER A 617 -27.82 -7.07 -9.86
CA SER A 617 -26.89 -6.49 -10.81
C SER A 617 -27.47 -5.20 -11.41
N TYR A 618 -26.68 -4.14 -11.40
CA TYR A 618 -26.97 -2.84 -11.97
C TYR A 618 -25.91 -2.48 -13.02
N THR A 619 -26.33 -2.13 -14.21
CA THR A 619 -25.51 -1.46 -15.21
C THR A 619 -25.58 0.05 -14.96
N ILE A 620 -24.42 0.64 -14.65
CA ILE A 620 -24.24 2.08 -14.52
C ILE A 620 -23.63 2.60 -15.81
N THR A 621 -24.21 3.64 -16.37
CA THR A 621 -23.77 4.25 -17.64
C THR A 621 -23.40 5.71 -17.39
N LEU A 622 -22.20 6.08 -17.81
CA LEU A 622 -21.77 7.46 -17.95
C LEU A 622 -21.96 7.88 -19.41
N THR A 623 -22.77 8.92 -19.63
CA THR A 623 -22.97 9.55 -20.93
C THR A 623 -22.29 10.91 -20.93
N VAL A 624 -21.43 11.17 -21.91
CA VAL A 624 -20.70 12.42 -22.06
C VAL A 624 -21.18 13.12 -23.32
N THR A 625 -21.49 14.42 -23.21
CA THR A 625 -21.92 15.28 -24.32
C THR A 625 -21.02 16.50 -24.43
N ASP A 626 -20.44 16.72 -25.59
CA ASP A 626 -19.59 17.89 -25.89
C ASP A 626 -20.44 19.15 -26.15
N SER A 627 -19.79 20.27 -26.50
CA SER A 627 -20.47 21.54 -26.74
C SER A 627 -21.24 21.60 -28.07
N ASP A 628 -20.87 20.77 -29.04
CA ASP A 628 -21.52 20.65 -30.36
C ASP A 628 -22.65 19.61 -30.40
N GLY A 629 -22.79 18.82 -29.33
CA GLY A 629 -23.89 17.88 -29.09
C GLY A 629 -23.58 16.43 -29.45
N ASN A 630 -22.32 16.06 -29.72
CA ASN A 630 -21.95 14.65 -29.88
C ASN A 630 -21.98 13.94 -28.54
N VAL A 631 -22.37 12.67 -28.58
CA VAL A 631 -22.63 11.87 -27.37
C VAL A 631 -21.89 10.55 -27.44
N VAL A 632 -21.18 10.21 -26.36
CA VAL A 632 -20.62 8.88 -26.14
C VAL A 632 -21.11 8.35 -24.80
N SER A 633 -21.21 7.02 -24.67
CA SER A 633 -21.52 6.38 -23.38
C SER A 633 -20.56 5.24 -23.10
N THR A 634 -20.17 5.10 -21.84
CA THR A 634 -19.43 3.95 -21.31
C THR A 634 -20.17 3.35 -20.12
N GLN A 635 -19.97 2.07 -19.84
CA GLN A 635 -20.79 1.32 -18.90
C GLN A 635 -19.94 0.42 -18.02
N ILE A 636 -20.40 0.23 -16.79
CA ILE A 636 -19.92 -0.80 -15.87
C ILE A 636 -21.11 -1.54 -15.27
N THR A 637 -20.85 -2.72 -14.75
CA THR A 637 -21.78 -3.53 -13.97
C THR A 637 -21.35 -3.51 -12.52
N VAL A 638 -22.29 -3.26 -11.61
CA VAL A 638 -22.08 -3.38 -10.17
C VAL A 638 -23.14 -4.30 -9.58
N ILE A 639 -22.82 -5.01 -8.52
CA ILE A 639 -23.74 -5.92 -7.84
C ILE A 639 -24.00 -5.35 -6.44
N SER A 640 -25.26 -5.29 -6.02
CA SER A 640 -25.65 -4.85 -4.68
C SER A 640 -26.36 -5.99 -3.94
N SER A 641 -25.77 -6.51 -2.87
CA SER A 641 -26.27 -7.66 -2.10
C SER A 641 -26.59 -7.32 -0.65
N LEU A 642 -27.53 -8.05 -0.06
CA LEU A 642 -27.80 -8.00 1.39
C LEU A 642 -26.79 -8.87 2.16
N PHE A 643 -26.45 -8.47 3.39
CA PHE A 643 -25.77 -9.36 4.31
C PHE A 643 -26.76 -10.44 4.78
N CYS A 644 -26.52 -11.66 4.33
CA CYS A 644 -27.16 -12.90 4.76
C CYS A 644 -26.01 -13.85 5.14
#